data_AF-A0A821D819-F1
#
_entry.id   AF-A0A821D819-F1
#
_cell.length_a   1.000
_cell.length_b   1.000
_cell.length_c   1.000
_cell.angle_alpha   90.00
_cell.angle_beta   90.00
_cell.angle_gamma   90.00
#
_symmetry.space_group_name_H-M   'P 1'
#
loop_
_entity.id
_entity.type
_entity.pdbx_description
1 polymer ?
#
loop_
_entity_poly.entity_id
_entity_poly.type
_entity_poly.pdbx_seq_one_letter_code
_entity_poly.pdbx_strand_id
1 'polypeptide(L)'
;MMPRPLDSVTPPISISIRFPFFGQLYNVIRVYSHGLILFGNITYTLPHSPPGPFPLRDFVCAAPYWADTDLTQDSSSNIFYREVTDENTLIQISNMIRNGFPHLSAHRMLWAFVATWDRVPGHQANPGRNTYQAIIATNGLYSFTMFLYNQLQWSAGAWGGYPQVGFNAGDEVNYFTLEKSFTADVVTVVEDSNVGVPGQFFFLANGNISGVQCNSSQGLQSSPFRGSMHGGYQLRLFGICFQESSSTVEINGNRINDCQLNAIYIICTMPMVSEGRLQIKVFDAERKLIGQTEFLSFMPESNADLIVSNHGELDNALFLLEDRRLTLHFLRNALTTNYLFRLVIYDYSTQYIIGNDTLYNVETKKVDIGLGLLNLSALNNLTINFQSVFPITGEPRDRVHLLDISFELILPNTTLPTVSWKGVREFIVRSFIASFSLVSSYCSAWTALQSDTNTRNLTNLAPTCPCRMRTTWDDEQFGFNTDSVCSARKSGMWNCRYHRGARGCYRMKSTRSEGGAHCCYDNGGIMITDRRRGGGSLKAHYPETLKALSTYRHFFSDLLPYYSCCGTSSEILPNCQHYIRYRPSGTCVNLIPIQTGGKGDPHFSTLDGNSYTFNGHGEYTLLKSIDKQFEIQVRLAPLVNESVSPTSMNNATAIIAFVIRNEDQPRVQFELFPKLRLIEIRIDEKLLEFTPLSEQDELLSSSLIYNDDRQVIIRQSDVNKYSISYGESGIQFIVDVRPQFDFLDLISIIPSTFKEKRKFQGILGSFEGLTYPNGTNVTANLNDDQVMFSYAEIWRTTSTSSLFYYLLQDSHGQHQDLNYRPTFQQDLFRMYANTSRFEMAKNVCHNISREQQCIYDVLITNDPTVSQMHQTYETTIQALNEYVALVIIDIENDKSTSTENDETTSIEIDKTTSTANDKTTPTVNDKTTSMENDKTTSRENDQTTSTANDKTTPAENDKTTSKLENAAANYFGNEIWKVTLLALIAVLH
;
A
#
# COMPACT_ATOMS: atom_id res chain seq x y z
N MET A 1 -30.20 15.08 31.15
CA MET A 1 -31.58 14.57 31.38
C MET A 1 -32.52 15.76 31.21
N MET A 2 -33.63 15.57 30.49
CA MET A 2 -34.58 16.64 30.18
C MET A 2 -35.47 17.01 31.40
N PRO A 3 -35.83 18.29 31.59
CA PRO A 3 -36.87 18.69 32.54
C PRO A 3 -38.24 18.06 32.23
N ARG A 4 -39.12 17.93 33.25
CA ARG A 4 -40.45 17.30 33.14
C ARG A 4 -41.70 18.21 32.99
N PRO A 5 -41.64 19.48 32.53
CA PRO A 5 -42.86 20.20 32.14
C PRO A 5 -43.63 19.50 31.00
N LEU A 6 -44.93 19.81 30.89
CA LEU A 6 -45.72 19.49 29.69
C LEU A 6 -45.10 20.22 28.47
N ASP A 7 -45.07 19.57 27.30
CA ASP A 7 -44.52 20.14 26.06
C ASP A 7 -43.07 20.65 26.15
N SER A 8 -42.21 19.91 26.84
CA SER A 8 -40.82 20.31 27.04
C SER A 8 -39.97 20.19 25.79
N VAL A 9 -39.27 21.26 25.40
CA VAL A 9 -38.21 21.27 24.37
C VAL A 9 -36.91 21.74 25.01
N THR A 10 -35.78 21.12 24.63
CA THR A 10 -34.48 21.59 25.13
C THR A 10 -34.18 23.00 24.62
N PRO A 11 -33.36 23.79 25.34
CA PRO A 11 -32.67 24.91 24.72
C PRO A 11 -31.92 24.47 23.44
N PRO A 12 -31.58 25.41 22.54
CA PRO A 12 -30.77 25.10 21.37
C PRO A 12 -29.45 24.44 21.78
N ILE A 13 -29.17 23.25 21.26
CA ILE A 13 -27.92 22.53 21.48
C ILE A 13 -27.04 22.75 20.26
N SER A 14 -25.96 23.51 20.42
CA SER A 14 -24.93 23.65 19.40
C SER A 14 -24.11 22.36 19.32
N ILE A 15 -23.96 21.80 18.11
CA ILE A 15 -23.20 20.56 17.89
C ILE A 15 -21.80 20.86 17.35
N SER A 16 -20.82 20.06 17.76
CA SER A 16 -19.40 20.24 17.43
C SER A 16 -19.06 19.94 15.97
N ILE A 17 -19.78 19.00 15.34
CA ILE A 17 -19.68 18.70 13.90
C ILE A 17 -21.03 18.99 13.24
N ARG A 18 -21.03 19.76 12.15
CA ARG A 18 -22.25 20.06 11.39
C ARG A 18 -22.81 18.77 10.80
N PHE A 19 -24.11 18.58 10.88
CA PHE A 19 -24.81 17.39 10.40
C PHE A 19 -25.47 17.66 9.03
N PRO A 20 -25.02 17.01 7.95
CA PRO A 20 -25.72 17.01 6.66
C PRO A 20 -27.09 16.33 6.77
N PHE A 21 -28.16 17.03 6.41
CA PHE A 21 -29.53 16.50 6.41
C PHE A 21 -30.38 17.18 5.32
N PHE A 22 -31.09 16.40 4.48
CA PHE A 22 -31.86 16.94 3.35
C PHE A 22 -31.08 17.92 2.45
N GLY A 23 -29.78 17.68 2.23
CA GLY A 23 -28.91 18.52 1.40
C GLY A 23 -28.46 19.82 2.04
N GLN A 24 -28.79 20.07 3.31
CA GLN A 24 -28.37 21.24 4.09
C GLN A 24 -27.48 20.83 5.28
N LEU A 25 -26.68 21.77 5.78
CA LEU A 25 -25.82 21.57 6.95
C LEU A 25 -26.44 22.23 8.19
N TYR A 26 -26.68 21.45 9.24
CA TYR A 26 -27.20 21.94 10.51
C TYR A 26 -26.13 21.94 11.59
N ASN A 27 -26.12 22.96 12.43
CA ASN A 27 -25.21 23.12 13.58
C ASN A 27 -25.94 23.27 14.92
N VAL A 28 -27.28 23.22 14.90
CA VAL A 28 -28.13 23.35 16.08
C VAL A 28 -29.21 22.28 16.04
N ILE A 29 -29.41 21.60 17.17
CA ILE A 29 -30.47 20.62 17.37
C ILE A 29 -31.27 20.91 18.64
N ARG A 30 -32.50 20.41 18.72
CA ARG A 30 -33.33 20.38 19.94
C ARG A 30 -34.00 19.02 20.08
N VAL A 31 -34.15 18.56 21.32
CA VAL A 31 -34.92 17.35 21.64
C VAL A 31 -36.28 17.78 22.18
N TYR A 32 -37.36 17.20 21.65
CA TYR A 32 -38.73 17.44 22.09
C TYR A 32 -39.25 16.23 22.89
N SER A 33 -39.95 16.48 23.99
CA SER A 33 -40.49 15.42 24.85
C SER A 33 -41.41 14.45 24.11
N HIS A 34 -42.10 14.93 23.07
CA HIS A 34 -43.03 14.19 22.24
C HIS A 34 -42.37 13.29 21.18
N GLY A 35 -41.05 13.08 21.23
CA GLY A 35 -40.38 12.13 20.33
C GLY A 35 -39.84 12.73 19.04
N LEU A 36 -39.47 14.02 19.03
CA LEU A 36 -38.81 14.68 17.90
C LEU A 36 -37.37 15.10 18.22
N ILE A 37 -36.51 15.01 17.21
CA ILE A 37 -35.26 15.77 17.12
C ILE A 37 -35.47 16.84 16.04
N LEU A 38 -35.32 18.10 16.41
CA LEU A 38 -35.55 19.26 15.55
C LEU A 38 -34.21 19.89 15.13
N PHE A 39 -34.07 20.26 13.86
CA PHE A 39 -32.85 20.82 13.30
C PHE A 39 -33.01 22.30 12.94
N GLY A 40 -31.97 23.10 13.15
CA GLY A 40 -31.93 24.52 12.78
C GLY A 40 -32.68 25.44 13.76
N ASN A 41 -33.05 26.63 13.31
CA ASN A 41 -33.82 27.59 14.11
C ASN A 41 -35.32 27.43 13.87
N ILE A 42 -36.09 27.27 14.94
CA ILE A 42 -37.54 27.12 14.87
C ILE A 42 -38.17 28.51 15.02
N THR A 43 -38.92 28.93 14.02
CA THR A 43 -39.62 30.22 14.00
C THR A 43 -41.09 30.07 14.40
N TYR A 44 -41.40 30.52 15.62
CA TYR A 44 -42.71 30.95 16.15
C TYR A 44 -43.79 29.94 16.62
N THR A 45 -43.79 28.66 16.24
CA THR A 45 -44.68 27.65 16.88
C THR A 45 -44.02 26.28 16.95
N LEU A 46 -44.05 25.65 18.13
CA LEU A 46 -43.61 24.25 18.27
C LEU A 46 -44.53 23.33 17.45
N PRO A 47 -44.02 22.18 16.96
CA PRO A 47 -44.85 21.18 16.30
C PRO A 47 -46.05 20.79 17.17
N HIS A 48 -47.24 20.71 16.57
CA HIS A 48 -48.48 20.48 17.30
C HIS A 48 -48.59 19.06 17.89
N SER A 49 -49.18 18.92 19.08
CA SER A 49 -49.62 17.62 19.64
C SER A 49 -51.15 17.62 19.74
N PRO A 50 -51.89 16.63 19.17
CA PRO A 50 -51.43 15.36 18.60
C PRO A 50 -50.75 15.50 17.22
N PRO A 51 -49.91 14.54 16.78
CA PRO A 51 -49.16 14.59 15.52
C PRO A 51 -50.01 14.72 14.25
N GLY A 52 -49.39 15.23 13.17
CA GLY A 52 -49.95 15.24 11.81
C GLY A 52 -49.09 14.40 10.84
N PRO A 53 -49.65 13.92 9.72
CA PRO A 53 -48.90 13.13 8.75
C PRO A 53 -47.90 14.00 7.97
N PHE A 54 -46.70 13.48 7.70
CA PHE A 54 -45.75 14.16 6.82
C PHE A 54 -46.21 14.14 5.35
N PRO A 55 -45.88 15.17 4.55
CA PRO A 55 -44.97 16.29 4.87
C PRO A 55 -45.67 17.48 5.55
N LEU A 56 -44.89 18.23 6.35
CA LEU A 56 -45.33 19.43 7.07
C LEU A 56 -44.38 20.60 6.82
N ARG A 57 -44.85 21.84 7.00
CA ARG A 57 -44.04 23.07 6.86
C ARG A 57 -43.34 23.47 8.16
N ASP A 58 -42.37 24.37 8.05
CA ASP A 58 -41.82 25.23 9.12
C ASP A 58 -40.87 24.57 10.13
N PHE A 59 -40.72 23.25 10.10
CA PHE A 59 -39.74 22.56 10.94
C PHE A 59 -39.11 21.34 10.26
N VAL A 60 -37.80 21.23 10.42
CA VAL A 60 -36.99 20.10 9.96
C VAL A 60 -36.83 19.12 11.12
N CYS A 61 -37.19 17.85 10.94
CA CYS A 61 -37.12 16.89 12.03
C CYS A 61 -36.78 15.45 11.63
N ALA A 62 -36.23 14.74 12.62
CA ALA A 62 -36.28 13.28 12.71
C ALA A 62 -37.28 12.89 13.80
N ALA A 63 -38.22 12.02 13.46
CA ALA A 63 -39.31 11.56 14.31
C ALA A 63 -39.17 10.05 14.54
N PRO A 64 -38.38 9.59 15.53
CA PRO A 64 -38.37 8.17 15.90
C PRO A 64 -39.74 7.69 16.35
N TYR A 65 -40.51 8.52 17.06
CA TYR A 65 -41.87 8.22 17.48
C TYR A 65 -42.57 9.50 17.94
N TRP A 66 -43.02 10.33 17.00
CA TRP A 66 -43.70 11.59 17.35
C TRP A 66 -45.11 11.30 17.83
N ALA A 67 -45.41 11.56 19.11
CA ALA A 67 -46.67 11.19 19.74
C ALA A 67 -47.05 12.12 20.89
N ASP A 68 -48.31 12.05 21.34
CA ASP A 68 -48.81 12.83 22.47
C ASP A 68 -48.40 12.20 23.81
N THR A 69 -47.31 12.68 24.42
CA THR A 69 -46.71 12.16 25.66
C THR A 69 -46.89 13.12 26.83
N ASP A 70 -47.16 12.62 28.03
CA ASP A 70 -47.24 13.45 29.25
C ASP A 70 -46.34 12.89 30.37
N LEU A 71 -45.25 13.61 30.64
CA LEU A 71 -44.25 13.23 31.63
C LEU A 71 -44.50 13.87 33.00
N THR A 72 -45.51 14.74 33.14
CA THR A 72 -45.68 15.60 34.32
C THR A 72 -45.99 14.81 35.60
N GLN A 73 -46.62 13.65 35.46
CA GLN A 73 -47.06 12.79 36.57
C GLN A 73 -46.31 11.44 36.64
N ASP A 74 -45.29 11.22 35.80
CA ASP A 74 -44.56 9.95 35.76
C ASP A 74 -43.12 10.11 36.28
N SER A 75 -42.87 9.57 37.47
CA SER A 75 -41.54 9.62 38.08
C SER A 75 -40.54 8.64 37.47
N SER A 76 -41.04 7.62 36.75
CA SER A 76 -40.25 6.53 36.17
C SER A 76 -39.77 6.83 34.75
N SER A 77 -40.43 7.75 34.05
CA SER A 77 -40.06 8.16 32.68
C SER A 77 -38.89 9.13 32.65
N ASN A 78 -37.98 8.93 31.69
CA ASN A 78 -36.83 9.79 31.52
C ASN A 78 -36.47 9.99 30.04
N ILE A 79 -36.03 11.21 29.73
CA ILE A 79 -35.45 11.52 28.42
C ILE A 79 -33.97 11.85 28.60
N PHE A 80 -33.14 11.04 27.96
CA PHE A 80 -31.70 11.20 27.94
C PHE A 80 -31.27 11.69 26.56
N TYR A 81 -30.31 12.60 26.52
CA TYR A 81 -29.67 13.00 25.29
C TYR A 81 -28.21 13.34 25.56
N ARG A 82 -27.35 13.05 24.60
CA ARG A 82 -25.94 13.42 24.65
C ARG A 82 -25.34 13.51 23.25
N GLU A 83 -24.41 14.43 23.11
CA GLU A 83 -23.43 14.41 22.04
C GLU A 83 -22.38 13.33 22.35
N VAL A 84 -21.89 12.67 21.30
CA VAL A 84 -20.92 11.58 21.35
C VAL A 84 -19.75 11.96 20.44
N THR A 85 -18.59 12.17 21.08
CA THR A 85 -17.30 12.40 20.43
C THR A 85 -16.24 11.42 20.92
N ASP A 86 -16.59 10.51 21.83
CA ASP A 86 -15.67 9.49 22.35
C ASP A 86 -15.47 8.35 21.34
N GLU A 87 -14.22 7.96 21.14
CA GLU A 87 -13.83 7.02 20.09
C GLU A 87 -14.48 5.63 20.28
N ASN A 88 -14.55 5.13 21.51
CA ASN A 88 -15.10 3.80 21.79
C ASN A 88 -16.59 3.69 21.40
N THR A 89 -17.40 4.69 21.75
CA THR A 89 -18.82 4.70 21.37
C THR A 89 -18.98 4.94 19.87
N LEU A 90 -18.15 5.80 19.27
CA LEU A 90 -18.16 6.02 17.82
C LEU A 90 -17.79 4.76 17.03
N ILE A 91 -16.86 3.94 17.53
CA ILE A 91 -16.54 2.62 16.96
C ILE A 91 -17.77 1.70 17.01
N GLN A 92 -18.52 1.68 18.12
CA GLN A 92 -19.75 0.90 18.24
C GLN A 92 -20.83 1.38 17.27
N ILE A 93 -21.07 2.69 17.18
CA ILE A 93 -22.03 3.26 16.23
C ILE A 93 -21.61 2.97 14.79
N SER A 94 -20.31 3.06 14.49
CA SER A 94 -19.77 2.68 13.18
C SER A 94 -20.04 1.20 12.89
N ASN A 95 -19.83 0.29 13.86
CA ASN A 95 -20.18 -1.13 13.71
C ASN A 95 -21.67 -1.35 13.40
N MET A 96 -22.56 -0.61 14.06
CA MET A 96 -24.00 -0.69 13.79
C MET A 96 -24.30 -0.23 12.36
N ILE A 97 -23.86 0.97 11.97
CA ILE A 97 -24.09 1.50 10.62
C ILE A 97 -23.58 0.55 9.54
N ARG A 98 -22.46 -0.14 9.77
CA ARG A 98 -21.92 -1.16 8.85
C ARG A 98 -22.84 -2.37 8.62
N ASN A 99 -23.76 -2.66 9.53
CA ASN A 99 -24.79 -3.68 9.29
C ASN A 99 -25.84 -3.19 8.29
N GLY A 100 -26.21 -1.92 8.33
CA GLY A 100 -27.15 -1.36 7.34
C GLY A 100 -26.47 -0.97 6.03
N PHE A 101 -25.27 -0.41 6.09
CA PHE A 101 -24.57 0.17 4.94
C PHE A 101 -23.20 -0.48 4.80
N PRO A 102 -23.14 -1.77 4.40
CA PRO A 102 -21.88 -2.53 4.39
C PRO A 102 -20.87 -1.99 3.37
N HIS A 103 -21.32 -1.25 2.35
CA HIS A 103 -20.43 -0.51 1.42
C HIS A 103 -19.57 0.56 2.11
N LEU A 104 -19.93 0.94 3.34
CA LEU A 104 -19.18 1.87 4.17
C LEU A 104 -18.35 1.18 5.25
N SER A 105 -18.07 -0.13 5.10
CA SER A 105 -17.43 -0.99 6.09
C SER A 105 -16.13 -0.47 6.73
N ALA A 106 -15.51 0.56 6.17
CA ALA A 106 -14.25 1.11 6.64
C ALA A 106 -14.31 2.60 7.04
N HIS A 107 -15.50 3.22 7.01
CA HIS A 107 -15.68 4.61 7.44
C HIS A 107 -16.03 4.65 8.93
N ARG A 108 -15.25 5.42 9.71
CA ARG A 108 -15.56 5.70 11.12
C ARG A 108 -16.46 6.92 11.23
N MET A 109 -17.51 6.81 12.03
CA MET A 109 -18.28 7.98 12.43
C MET A 109 -17.42 8.85 13.33
N LEU A 110 -17.52 10.16 13.16
CA LEU A 110 -16.71 11.13 13.90
C LEU A 110 -17.52 11.88 14.94
N TRP A 111 -18.83 11.83 14.76
CA TRP A 111 -19.76 12.47 15.64
C TRP A 111 -21.07 11.69 15.64
N ALA A 112 -21.70 11.62 16.79
CA ALA A 112 -23.07 11.20 16.90
C ALA A 112 -23.82 11.98 17.98
N PHE A 113 -25.14 11.94 17.89
CA PHE A 113 -26.02 12.40 18.94
C PHE A 113 -27.07 11.33 19.23
N VAL A 114 -27.19 10.99 20.50
CA VAL A 114 -28.08 9.92 20.97
C VAL A 114 -29.18 10.56 21.79
N ALA A 115 -30.44 10.30 21.44
CA ALA A 115 -31.61 10.70 22.22
C ALA A 115 -32.45 9.45 22.56
N THR A 116 -32.77 9.27 23.83
CA THR A 116 -33.51 8.10 24.35
C THR A 116 -34.73 8.55 25.13
N TRP A 117 -35.89 8.04 24.75
CA TRP A 117 -37.14 8.15 25.48
C TRP A 117 -37.35 6.85 26.23
N ASP A 118 -37.06 6.85 27.53
CA ASP A 118 -37.14 5.68 28.40
C ASP A 118 -38.48 5.66 29.15
N ARG A 119 -39.27 4.62 28.90
CA ARG A 119 -40.55 4.34 29.54
C ARG A 119 -41.49 5.55 29.52
N VAL A 120 -41.71 6.13 28.35
CA VAL A 120 -42.59 7.29 28.19
C VAL A 120 -44.06 6.86 28.06
N PRO A 121 -44.99 7.46 28.82
CA PRO A 121 -46.42 7.20 28.70
C PRO A 121 -47.06 8.05 27.60
N GLY A 122 -48.21 7.59 27.11
CA GLY A 122 -49.13 8.44 26.35
C GLY A 122 -49.89 9.40 27.27
N HIS A 123 -50.40 10.50 26.71
CA HIS A 123 -51.24 11.46 27.43
C HIS A 123 -52.52 10.78 27.98
N GLN A 124 -52.82 11.01 29.27
CA GLN A 124 -53.91 10.39 30.07
C GLN A 124 -53.80 8.87 30.33
N ALA A 125 -52.73 8.47 31.03
CA ALA A 125 -52.64 7.24 31.83
C ALA A 125 -53.02 5.92 31.14
N ASN A 126 -52.54 5.70 29.93
CA ASN A 126 -52.40 4.33 29.41
C ASN A 126 -51.36 3.59 30.29
N PRO A 127 -51.62 2.38 30.83
CA PRO A 127 -50.62 1.64 31.62
C PRO A 127 -49.39 1.25 30.80
N GLY A 128 -49.46 1.26 29.47
CA GLY A 128 -48.33 1.00 28.60
C GLY A 128 -47.22 2.05 28.70
N ARG A 129 -45.97 1.62 28.46
CA ARG A 129 -44.78 2.46 28.38
C ARG A 129 -44.01 2.13 27.11
N ASN A 130 -43.58 3.18 26.41
CA ASN A 130 -42.76 3.05 25.21
C ASN A 130 -41.30 3.37 25.56
N THR A 131 -40.37 2.54 25.10
CA THR A 131 -38.93 2.79 25.18
C THR A 131 -38.31 2.71 23.79
N TYR A 132 -37.75 3.83 23.33
CA TYR A 132 -37.16 3.96 22.01
C TYR A 132 -36.00 4.97 22.02
N GLN A 133 -35.11 4.86 21.04
CA GLN A 133 -33.91 5.66 20.90
C GLN A 133 -33.71 6.08 19.45
N ALA A 134 -33.22 7.30 19.25
CA ALA A 134 -32.70 7.78 17.98
C ALA A 134 -31.20 8.05 18.11
N ILE A 135 -30.43 7.59 17.13
CA ILE A 135 -29.02 7.94 16.96
C ILE A 135 -28.88 8.62 15.61
N ILE A 136 -28.39 9.86 15.60
CA ILE A 136 -27.94 10.51 14.37
C ILE A 136 -26.41 10.54 14.40
N ALA A 137 -25.76 10.17 13.31
CA ALA A 137 -24.31 10.05 13.25
C ALA A 137 -23.77 10.52 11.91
N THR A 138 -22.58 11.10 11.90
CA THR A 138 -21.95 11.55 10.66
C THR A 138 -20.43 11.37 10.69
N ASN A 139 -19.86 11.10 9.53
CA ASN A 139 -18.43 11.27 9.29
C ASN A 139 -18.16 12.60 8.55
N GLY A 140 -19.05 13.59 8.62
CA GLY A 140 -18.91 14.88 7.96
C GLY A 140 -19.27 14.87 6.46
N LEU A 141 -19.12 13.74 5.77
CA LEU A 141 -19.66 13.54 4.43
C LEU A 141 -21.02 12.86 4.51
N TYR A 142 -21.07 11.62 5.00
CA TYR A 142 -22.28 10.81 5.19
C TYR A 142 -22.91 11.03 6.55
N SER A 143 -24.23 11.01 6.57
CA SER A 143 -25.10 11.19 7.72
C SER A 143 -26.07 10.03 7.78
N PHE A 144 -26.16 9.41 8.94
CA PHE A 144 -27.05 8.30 9.22
C PHE A 144 -28.00 8.67 10.33
N THR A 145 -29.23 8.16 10.22
CA THR A 145 -30.15 8.12 11.35
C THR A 145 -30.56 6.69 11.62
N MET A 146 -30.62 6.34 12.90
CA MET A 146 -31.03 5.02 13.37
C MET A 146 -32.18 5.20 14.36
N PHE A 147 -33.29 4.51 14.13
CA PHE A 147 -34.36 4.36 15.10
C PHE A 147 -34.30 2.96 15.70
N LEU A 148 -34.24 2.91 17.03
CA LEU A 148 -34.10 1.69 17.81
C LEU A 148 -35.29 1.58 18.77
N TYR A 149 -36.08 0.54 18.62
CA TYR A 149 -37.27 0.28 19.42
C TYR A 149 -37.01 -0.91 20.35
N ASN A 150 -37.09 -0.67 21.65
CA ASN A 150 -37.02 -1.76 22.63
C ASN A 150 -38.42 -2.30 22.95
N GLN A 151 -39.38 -1.39 23.12
CA GLN A 151 -40.76 -1.75 23.46
C GLN A 151 -41.72 -0.62 23.09
N LEU A 152 -42.84 -0.96 22.45
CA LEU A 152 -43.95 -0.05 22.17
C LEU A 152 -45.27 -0.71 22.61
N GLN A 153 -45.93 -0.16 23.62
CA GLN A 153 -47.17 -0.69 24.20
C GLN A 153 -48.41 0.16 23.90
N TRP A 154 -48.22 1.37 23.34
CA TRP A 154 -49.32 2.28 23.02
C TRP A 154 -49.06 3.04 21.72
N SER A 155 -50.11 3.20 20.90
CA SER A 155 -50.11 3.89 19.60
C SER A 155 -51.16 5.00 19.50
N ALA A 156 -51.76 5.45 20.60
CA ALA A 156 -52.67 6.60 20.59
C ALA A 156 -52.68 7.30 21.96
N GLY A 157 -52.79 8.64 21.94
CA GLY A 157 -53.10 9.48 23.10
C GLY A 157 -54.60 9.77 23.26
N ALA A 158 -54.97 10.54 24.28
CA ALA A 158 -56.37 10.82 24.66
C ALA A 158 -57.26 11.42 23.55
N TRP A 159 -56.67 12.08 22.56
CA TRP A 159 -57.38 12.83 21.51
C TRP A 159 -57.34 12.17 20.11
N GLY A 160 -56.88 10.92 20.00
CA GLY A 160 -57.04 10.12 18.78
C GLY A 160 -56.01 10.35 17.66
N GLY A 161 -54.82 10.87 17.97
CA GLY A 161 -53.71 10.96 17.01
C GLY A 161 -52.77 9.75 17.07
N TYR A 162 -52.52 9.13 15.92
CA TYR A 162 -51.53 8.06 15.79
C TYR A 162 -50.10 8.65 15.68
N PRO A 163 -49.08 7.97 16.24
CA PRO A 163 -47.70 8.39 16.15
C PRO A 163 -47.20 8.50 14.72
N GLN A 164 -46.47 9.58 14.42
CA GLN A 164 -45.79 9.77 13.15
C GLN A 164 -44.32 9.37 13.29
N VAL A 165 -43.84 8.51 12.40
CA VAL A 165 -42.47 7.99 12.36
C VAL A 165 -41.85 8.29 11.00
N GLY A 166 -40.69 8.95 10.99
CA GLY A 166 -39.98 9.29 9.76
C GLY A 166 -39.22 10.61 9.85
N PHE A 167 -39.19 11.35 8.74
CA PHE A 167 -38.40 12.57 8.58
C PHE A 167 -39.19 13.62 7.80
N ASN A 168 -39.00 14.89 8.14
CA ASN A 168 -39.64 16.02 7.49
C ASN A 168 -38.61 17.12 7.19
N ALA A 169 -38.56 17.63 5.96
CA ALA A 169 -37.67 18.72 5.58
C ALA A 169 -38.28 20.11 5.81
N GLY A 170 -39.54 20.21 6.22
CA GLY A 170 -40.19 21.50 6.51
C GLY A 170 -40.61 22.29 5.27
N ASP A 171 -40.52 21.69 4.06
CA ASP A 171 -40.77 22.34 2.77
C ASP A 171 -42.01 21.80 2.04
N GLU A 172 -42.81 20.95 2.70
CA GLU A 172 -44.00 20.26 2.15
C GLU A 172 -43.73 19.30 0.99
N VAL A 173 -42.46 19.07 0.63
CA VAL A 173 -42.07 18.28 -0.55
C VAL A 173 -41.18 17.10 -0.14
N ASN A 174 -40.12 17.37 0.61
CA ASN A 174 -39.11 16.39 0.96
C ASN A 174 -39.42 15.79 2.34
N TYR A 175 -39.70 14.49 2.36
CA TYR A 175 -40.02 13.76 3.58
C TYR A 175 -39.81 12.26 3.39
N PHE A 176 -39.82 11.52 4.50
CA PHE A 176 -39.88 10.07 4.50
C PHE A 176 -40.81 9.62 5.62
N THR A 177 -41.63 8.61 5.36
CA THR A 177 -42.55 8.03 6.35
C THR A 177 -42.30 6.53 6.41
N LEU A 178 -42.13 6.01 7.63
CA LEU A 178 -41.96 4.57 7.85
C LEU A 178 -43.29 3.84 7.57
N GLU A 179 -43.22 2.61 7.07
CA GLU A 179 -44.41 1.75 6.94
C GLU A 179 -45.13 1.62 8.30
N LYS A 180 -46.47 1.61 8.28
CA LYS A 180 -47.35 1.61 9.47
C LYS A 180 -47.33 2.90 10.32
N SER A 181 -46.50 3.89 9.99
CA SER A 181 -46.58 5.22 10.62
C SER A 181 -47.98 5.82 10.48
N PHE A 182 -48.40 6.59 11.47
CA PHE A 182 -49.71 7.23 11.53
C PHE A 182 -50.89 6.24 11.53
N THR A 183 -50.66 5.02 12.01
CA THR A 183 -51.69 3.99 12.22
C THR A 183 -51.59 3.36 13.60
N ALA A 184 -52.60 2.58 14.00
CA ALA A 184 -52.57 1.83 15.26
C ALA A 184 -51.46 0.76 15.30
N ASP A 185 -51.06 0.25 14.13
CA ASP A 185 -50.10 -0.84 13.97
C ASP A 185 -48.64 -0.37 14.08
N VAL A 186 -48.38 0.93 14.27
CA VAL A 186 -47.02 1.48 14.45
C VAL A 186 -46.28 0.86 15.64
N VAL A 187 -46.99 0.26 16.61
CA VAL A 187 -46.36 -0.48 17.73
C VAL A 187 -45.67 -1.77 17.29
N THR A 188 -46.06 -2.37 16.15
CA THR A 188 -45.47 -3.62 15.65
C THR A 188 -44.09 -3.40 15.04
N VAL A 189 -43.63 -2.16 14.86
CA VAL A 189 -42.28 -1.90 14.29
C VAL A 189 -41.16 -2.44 15.18
N VAL A 190 -41.45 -2.79 16.44
CA VAL A 190 -40.52 -3.53 17.31
C VAL A 190 -40.20 -4.94 16.78
N GLU A 191 -41.07 -5.51 15.94
CA GLU A 191 -40.92 -6.83 15.31
C GLU A 191 -40.36 -6.74 13.89
N ASP A 192 -40.45 -5.57 13.26
CA ASP A 192 -40.00 -5.29 11.89
C ASP A 192 -38.55 -4.75 11.88
N SER A 193 -37.90 -4.73 10.70
CA SER A 193 -36.57 -4.14 10.51
C SER A 193 -36.24 -3.91 9.04
N ASN A 194 -35.39 -2.92 8.74
CA ASN A 194 -34.74 -2.79 7.43
C ASN A 194 -33.26 -3.21 7.43
N VAL A 195 -32.74 -3.73 8.54
CA VAL A 195 -31.38 -4.26 8.69
C VAL A 195 -31.35 -5.71 9.17
N GLY A 196 -32.51 -6.37 9.20
CA GLY A 196 -32.69 -7.75 9.67
C GLY A 196 -32.43 -7.96 11.16
N VAL A 197 -32.52 -6.90 11.96
CA VAL A 197 -32.50 -6.98 13.43
C VAL A 197 -33.79 -6.34 13.95
N PRO A 198 -34.74 -7.12 14.52
CA PRO A 198 -36.03 -6.60 14.97
C PRO A 198 -35.94 -5.32 15.79
N GLY A 199 -36.78 -4.34 15.47
CA GLY A 199 -36.83 -3.04 16.13
C GLY A 199 -35.74 -2.06 15.70
N GLN A 200 -34.90 -2.38 14.70
CA GLN A 200 -33.85 -1.49 14.20
C GLN A 200 -34.12 -1.02 12.77
N PHE A 201 -34.08 0.30 12.57
CA PHE A 201 -34.29 0.95 11.28
C PHE A 201 -33.22 1.99 11.00
N PHE A 202 -32.42 1.79 9.95
CA PHE A 202 -31.33 2.70 9.59
C PHE A 202 -31.60 3.42 8.27
N PHE A 203 -31.15 4.67 8.20
CA PHE A 203 -31.41 5.57 7.09
C PHE A 203 -30.16 6.37 6.73
N LEU A 204 -29.89 6.50 5.44
CA LEU A 204 -28.96 7.49 4.90
C LEU A 204 -29.72 8.82 4.79
N ALA A 205 -29.12 9.89 5.32
CA ALA A 205 -29.81 11.14 5.63
C ALA A 205 -29.25 12.39 4.93
N ASN A 206 -28.14 12.26 4.18
CA ASN A 206 -27.42 13.35 3.51
C ASN A 206 -28.27 14.25 2.62
N GLY A 207 -29.15 13.64 1.84
CA GLY A 207 -29.98 14.27 0.81
C GLY A 207 -31.38 13.67 0.88
N ASN A 208 -31.80 12.99 -0.18
CA ASN A 208 -33.03 12.22 -0.12
C ASN A 208 -32.87 11.07 0.88
N ILE A 209 -33.76 11.03 1.87
CA ILE A 209 -33.73 9.98 2.87
C ILE A 209 -33.98 8.64 2.19
N SER A 210 -33.08 7.69 2.41
CA SER A 210 -33.21 6.33 1.91
C SER A 210 -32.97 5.34 3.03
N GLY A 211 -33.85 4.36 3.15
CA GLY A 211 -33.62 3.19 3.99
C GLY A 211 -32.54 2.30 3.40
N VAL A 212 -32.18 1.25 4.14
CA VAL A 212 -31.25 0.26 3.63
C VAL A 212 -31.87 -0.51 2.46
N GLN A 213 -31.11 -0.63 1.38
CA GLN A 213 -31.49 -1.42 0.22
C GLN A 213 -30.34 -2.34 -0.17
N CYS A 214 -30.64 -3.61 -0.44
CA CYS A 214 -29.68 -4.47 -1.11
C CYS A 214 -29.69 -4.09 -2.61
N ASN A 215 -28.55 -3.64 -3.13
CA ASN A 215 -28.39 -3.29 -4.53
C ASN A 215 -27.52 -4.36 -5.21
N SER A 216 -28.04 -5.00 -6.26
CA SER A 216 -27.31 -6.04 -7.00
C SER A 216 -26.39 -5.50 -8.10
N SER A 217 -26.38 -4.18 -8.35
CA SER A 217 -25.62 -3.58 -9.44
C SER A 217 -24.10 -3.60 -9.23
N GLN A 218 -23.64 -3.73 -7.98
CA GLN A 218 -22.22 -3.64 -7.62
C GLN A 218 -21.52 -5.01 -7.54
N GLY A 219 -22.26 -6.11 -7.71
CA GLY A 219 -21.74 -7.46 -7.53
C GLY A 219 -21.37 -7.78 -6.07
N LEU A 220 -20.93 -9.02 -5.83
CA LEU A 220 -20.51 -9.43 -4.49
C LEU A 220 -19.20 -8.72 -4.11
N GLN A 221 -19.14 -8.22 -2.89
CA GLN A 221 -17.97 -7.59 -2.29
C GLN A 221 -17.66 -8.22 -0.93
N SER A 222 -16.45 -7.97 -0.44
CA SER A 222 -15.96 -8.47 0.85
C SER A 222 -15.26 -7.37 1.64
N SER A 223 -15.53 -7.29 2.95
CA SER A 223 -14.81 -6.47 3.91
C SER A 223 -14.31 -7.31 5.10
N PRO A 224 -13.02 -7.19 5.47
CA PRO A 224 -11.99 -6.56 4.65
C PRO A 224 -11.83 -7.34 3.32
N PHE A 225 -11.30 -6.71 2.27
CA PHE A 225 -11.05 -7.42 0.99
C PHE A 225 -9.69 -8.13 0.94
N ARG A 226 -8.91 -7.96 2.01
CA ARG A 226 -7.63 -8.61 2.26
C ARG A 226 -7.47 -8.87 3.73
N GLY A 227 -6.60 -9.80 4.09
CA GLY A 227 -6.34 -10.06 5.50
C GLY A 227 -5.31 -11.15 5.70
N SER A 228 -4.98 -11.35 6.98
CA SER A 228 -4.03 -12.39 7.39
C SER A 228 -4.52 -13.77 6.95
N MET A 229 -3.60 -14.57 6.41
CA MET A 229 -3.86 -15.97 6.05
C MET A 229 -4.29 -16.85 7.23
N HIS A 230 -3.99 -16.42 8.47
CA HIS A 230 -4.33 -17.15 9.70
C HIS A 230 -5.84 -17.17 9.98
N GLY A 231 -6.62 -16.32 9.31
CA GLY A 231 -8.05 -16.20 9.55
C GLY A 231 -8.40 -15.67 10.95
N GLY A 232 -9.60 -15.99 11.42
CA GLY A 232 -10.10 -15.67 12.76
C GLY A 232 -10.74 -14.28 12.90
N TYR A 233 -10.64 -13.42 11.89
CA TYR A 233 -11.37 -12.15 11.82
C TYR A 233 -12.71 -12.33 11.10
N GLN A 234 -13.62 -11.39 11.35
CA GLN A 234 -14.91 -11.34 10.69
C GLN A 234 -14.73 -10.94 9.22
N LEU A 235 -15.24 -11.77 8.32
CA LEU A 235 -15.39 -11.51 6.90
C LEU A 235 -16.85 -11.17 6.63
N ARG A 236 -17.10 -9.95 6.15
CA ARG A 236 -18.43 -9.50 5.74
C ARG A 236 -18.55 -9.53 4.23
N LEU A 237 -19.57 -10.22 3.72
CA LEU A 237 -19.94 -10.23 2.30
C LEU A 237 -21.19 -9.39 2.08
N PHE A 238 -21.21 -8.60 1.01
CA PHE A 238 -22.31 -7.67 0.72
C PHE A 238 -22.36 -7.29 -0.77
N GLY A 239 -23.27 -6.40 -1.16
CA GLY A 239 -23.37 -5.87 -2.53
C GLY A 239 -24.26 -6.69 -3.48
N ILE A 240 -24.93 -7.73 -2.96
CA ILE A 240 -26.06 -8.41 -3.59
C ILE A 240 -27.12 -8.71 -2.52
N CYS A 241 -28.34 -9.05 -2.95
CA CYS A 241 -29.38 -9.50 -2.03
C CYS A 241 -29.20 -10.99 -1.71
N PHE A 242 -29.34 -11.36 -0.44
CA PHE A 242 -29.25 -12.75 0.02
C PHE A 242 -30.60 -13.26 0.53
N GLN A 243 -30.76 -14.58 0.52
CA GLN A 243 -31.90 -15.23 1.17
C GLN A 243 -31.46 -15.74 2.55
N GLU A 244 -32.16 -15.31 3.61
CA GLU A 244 -31.79 -15.45 5.04
C GLU A 244 -31.73 -16.90 5.58
N SER A 245 -32.01 -17.92 4.76
CA SER A 245 -32.06 -19.33 5.19
C SER A 245 -31.44 -20.34 4.21
N SER A 246 -31.10 -19.93 2.99
CA SER A 246 -30.68 -20.85 1.93
C SER A 246 -29.29 -20.57 1.35
N SER A 247 -28.74 -19.38 1.61
CA SER A 247 -27.46 -19.00 1.01
C SER A 247 -26.31 -19.76 1.67
N THR A 248 -25.37 -20.26 0.86
CA THR A 248 -24.17 -20.95 1.34
C THR A 248 -22.92 -20.23 0.84
N VAL A 249 -21.91 -20.11 1.71
CA VAL A 249 -20.65 -19.45 1.37
C VAL A 249 -19.56 -20.50 1.22
N GLU A 250 -18.82 -20.42 0.13
CA GLU A 250 -17.61 -21.22 -0.10
C GLU A 250 -16.39 -20.30 -0.26
N ILE A 251 -15.30 -20.62 0.44
CA ILE A 251 -14.01 -19.95 0.32
C ILE A 251 -13.02 -20.97 -0.23
N ASN A 252 -12.52 -20.72 -1.44
CA ASN A 252 -11.64 -21.62 -2.18
C ASN A 252 -12.18 -23.07 -2.29
N GLY A 253 -13.51 -23.20 -2.47
CA GLY A 253 -14.21 -24.48 -2.57
C GLY A 253 -14.57 -25.14 -1.23
N ASN A 254 -14.17 -24.55 -0.09
CA ASN A 254 -14.55 -25.05 1.23
C ASN A 254 -15.79 -24.32 1.75
N ARG A 255 -16.83 -25.07 2.11
CA ARG A 255 -18.06 -24.53 2.68
C ARG A 255 -17.81 -23.98 4.09
N ILE A 256 -18.30 -22.78 4.35
CA ILE A 256 -18.22 -22.09 5.63
C ILE A 256 -19.56 -22.22 6.35
N ASN A 257 -19.53 -22.75 7.59
CA ASN A 257 -20.74 -23.17 8.32
C ASN A 257 -21.14 -22.23 9.46
N ASP A 258 -20.29 -21.27 9.82
CA ASP A 258 -20.51 -20.32 10.92
C ASP A 258 -21.03 -18.95 10.44
N CYS A 259 -21.47 -18.87 9.18
CA CYS A 259 -21.97 -17.63 8.60
C CYS A 259 -23.32 -17.22 9.20
N GLN A 260 -23.40 -15.98 9.66
CA GLN A 260 -24.64 -15.29 10.00
C GLN A 260 -25.19 -14.63 8.74
N LEU A 261 -26.36 -15.09 8.31
CA LEU A 261 -27.03 -14.64 7.10
C LEU A 261 -28.01 -13.52 7.41
N ASN A 262 -28.05 -12.53 6.53
CA ASN A 262 -28.99 -11.42 6.54
C ASN A 262 -29.34 -11.10 5.08
N ALA A 263 -30.51 -10.51 4.81
CA ALA A 263 -30.91 -10.17 3.45
C ALA A 263 -29.91 -9.26 2.70
N ILE A 264 -29.05 -8.54 3.43
CA ILE A 264 -28.23 -7.43 2.91
C ILE A 264 -26.72 -7.72 3.05
N TYR A 265 -26.35 -8.60 3.98
CA TYR A 265 -24.96 -9.00 4.19
C TYR A 265 -24.86 -10.44 4.73
N ILE A 266 -23.68 -11.03 4.65
CA ILE A 266 -23.33 -12.26 5.33
C ILE A 266 -22.08 -12.00 6.17
N ILE A 267 -22.05 -12.40 7.43
CA ILE A 267 -20.84 -12.36 8.26
C ILE A 267 -20.38 -13.78 8.51
N CYS A 268 -19.18 -14.13 8.07
CA CYS A 268 -18.55 -15.40 8.37
C CYS A 268 -17.24 -15.16 9.13
N THR A 269 -16.72 -16.15 9.86
CA THR A 269 -15.33 -16.08 10.30
C THR A 269 -14.44 -16.48 9.12
N MET A 270 -13.45 -15.65 8.80
CA MET A 270 -12.46 -16.03 7.79
C MET A 270 -11.72 -17.27 8.28
N PRO A 271 -11.79 -18.42 7.57
CA PRO A 271 -11.00 -19.58 7.94
C PRO A 271 -9.53 -19.29 7.71
N MET A 272 -8.68 -20.12 8.26
CA MET A 272 -7.28 -20.15 7.87
C MET A 272 -7.16 -20.63 6.42
N VAL A 273 -6.34 -19.95 5.62
CA VAL A 273 -6.28 -20.08 4.17
C VAL A 273 -4.83 -19.98 3.68
N SER A 274 -4.55 -20.42 2.45
CA SER A 274 -3.24 -20.19 1.83
C SER A 274 -3.03 -18.71 1.49
N GLU A 275 -1.78 -18.31 1.29
CA GLU A 275 -1.48 -16.99 0.73
C GLU A 275 -1.98 -16.85 -0.71
N GLY A 276 -2.26 -15.62 -1.10
CA GLY A 276 -2.62 -15.24 -2.45
C GLY A 276 -4.10 -14.90 -2.59
N ARG A 277 -4.53 -14.83 -3.84
CA ARG A 277 -5.93 -14.52 -4.18
C ARG A 277 -6.81 -15.74 -3.98
N LEU A 278 -7.86 -15.57 -3.20
CA LEU A 278 -8.88 -16.57 -2.92
C LEU A 278 -10.18 -16.16 -3.58
N GLN A 279 -10.90 -17.16 -4.08
CA GLN A 279 -12.25 -16.98 -4.61
C GLN A 279 -13.26 -17.23 -3.49
N ILE A 280 -14.09 -16.24 -3.21
CA ILE A 280 -15.25 -16.36 -2.34
C ILE A 280 -16.48 -16.45 -3.22
N LYS A 281 -17.27 -17.49 -3.05
CA LYS A 281 -18.49 -17.75 -3.82
C LYS A 281 -19.68 -17.89 -2.90
N VAL A 282 -20.82 -17.35 -3.31
CA VAL A 282 -22.09 -17.51 -2.61
C VAL A 282 -23.07 -18.20 -3.54
N PHE A 283 -23.72 -19.24 -3.02
CA PHE A 283 -24.70 -20.06 -3.74
C PHE A 283 -26.07 -19.99 -3.06
N ASP A 284 -27.14 -20.14 -3.84
CA ASP A 284 -28.51 -20.29 -3.31
C ASP A 284 -28.87 -21.73 -2.90
N ALA A 285 -30.15 -21.96 -2.57
CA ALA A 285 -30.69 -23.26 -2.17
C ALA A 285 -30.45 -24.38 -3.20
N GLU A 286 -30.44 -24.03 -4.49
CA GLU A 286 -30.32 -24.94 -5.62
C GLU A 286 -28.86 -25.14 -6.04
N ARG A 287 -27.91 -24.56 -5.27
CA ARG A 287 -26.47 -24.49 -5.56
C ARG A 287 -26.14 -23.72 -6.85
N LYS A 288 -26.98 -22.77 -7.23
CA LYS A 288 -26.66 -21.83 -8.29
C LYS A 288 -25.81 -20.69 -7.73
N LEU A 289 -24.74 -20.34 -8.44
CA LEU A 289 -23.86 -19.23 -8.07
C LEU A 289 -24.64 -17.91 -8.18
N ILE A 290 -24.78 -17.19 -7.07
CA ILE A 290 -25.44 -15.87 -7.02
C ILE A 290 -24.44 -14.71 -6.93
N GLY A 291 -23.22 -14.97 -6.49
CA GLY A 291 -22.16 -13.95 -6.45
C GLY A 291 -20.78 -14.54 -6.20
N GLN A 292 -19.76 -13.83 -6.67
CA GLN A 292 -18.36 -14.16 -6.40
C GLN A 292 -17.51 -12.89 -6.24
N THR A 293 -16.50 -12.95 -5.38
CA THR A 293 -15.50 -11.89 -5.19
C THR A 293 -14.13 -12.50 -4.91
N GLU A 294 -13.09 -11.72 -5.19
CA GLU A 294 -11.72 -12.03 -4.77
C GLU A 294 -11.43 -11.47 -3.38
N PHE A 295 -10.60 -12.22 -2.65
CA PHE A 295 -10.00 -11.82 -1.38
C PHE A 295 -8.49 -12.05 -1.42
N LEU A 296 -7.69 -11.07 -0.99
CA LEU A 296 -6.23 -11.20 -0.94
C LEU A 296 -5.77 -11.64 0.45
N SER A 297 -5.38 -12.90 0.57
CA SER A 297 -4.76 -13.45 1.78
C SER A 297 -3.25 -13.19 1.76
N PHE A 298 -2.69 -12.65 2.83
CA PHE A 298 -1.26 -12.40 2.97
C PHE A 298 -0.72 -12.98 4.28
N MET A 299 0.56 -13.39 4.29
CA MET A 299 1.24 -13.63 5.56
C MET A 299 1.74 -12.28 6.08
N PRO A 300 1.43 -11.88 7.32
CA PRO A 300 2.05 -10.70 7.89
C PRO A 300 3.57 -10.93 7.99
N GLU A 301 4.37 -10.07 7.35
CA GLU A 301 5.83 -10.21 7.28
C GLU A 301 6.49 -10.28 8.67
N SER A 302 5.87 -9.67 9.69
CA SER A 302 6.36 -9.62 11.08
C SER A 302 6.06 -10.86 11.94
N ASN A 303 5.27 -11.84 11.48
CA ASN A 303 4.77 -12.90 12.37
C ASN A 303 5.78 -14.01 12.70
N ALA A 304 6.80 -14.21 11.87
CA ALA A 304 7.87 -15.18 12.13
C ALA A 304 8.70 -14.77 13.35
N ASP A 305 9.08 -13.49 13.39
CA ASP A 305 9.80 -12.87 14.50
C ASP A 305 8.90 -12.72 15.75
N LEU A 306 7.58 -12.71 15.59
CA LEU A 306 6.66 -12.71 16.72
C LEU A 306 6.63 -14.07 17.45
N ILE A 307 6.78 -15.20 16.74
CA ILE A 307 6.69 -16.55 17.33
C ILE A 307 8.03 -17.04 17.91
N VAL A 308 9.16 -16.60 17.35
CA VAL A 308 10.51 -17.07 17.70
C VAL A 308 11.35 -15.89 18.17
N SER A 309 12.00 -15.99 19.34
CA SER A 309 12.66 -14.84 20.01
C SER A 309 13.99 -14.46 19.43
N ASN A 310 14.61 -15.39 18.72
CA ASN A 310 15.92 -15.28 18.11
C ASN A 310 15.94 -16.19 16.88
N HIS A 311 16.64 -15.78 15.82
CA HIS A 311 17.08 -16.74 14.80
C HIS A 311 17.75 -17.91 15.53
N GLY A 312 17.21 -19.13 15.47
CA GLY A 312 17.64 -20.25 16.31
C GLY A 312 19.17 -20.34 16.44
N GLU A 313 19.68 -20.37 17.67
CA GLU A 313 21.09 -20.62 17.94
C GLU A 313 21.36 -22.11 17.70
N LEU A 314 21.64 -22.44 16.44
CA LEU A 314 22.61 -23.50 16.17
C LEU A 314 23.95 -22.97 16.68
N ASP A 315 24.41 -23.50 17.82
CA ASP A 315 25.77 -23.28 18.29
C ASP A 315 26.72 -23.42 17.11
N ASN A 316 27.62 -22.43 16.95
CA ASN A 316 28.47 -22.18 15.78
C ASN A 316 29.54 -23.27 15.52
N ALA A 317 29.28 -24.53 15.85
CA ALA A 317 30.17 -25.66 15.64
C ALA A 317 29.55 -26.66 14.66
N LEU A 318 29.55 -26.31 13.37
CA LEU A 318 29.50 -27.32 12.31
C LEU A 318 30.87 -28.01 12.18
N PHE A 319 31.35 -28.62 13.27
CA PHE A 319 32.44 -29.56 13.24
C PHE A 319 32.39 -30.40 14.51
N LEU A 320 31.74 -31.55 14.41
CA LEU A 320 32.22 -32.87 14.79
C LEU A 320 31.01 -33.80 14.77
N LEU A 321 31.24 -35.08 14.49
CA LEU A 321 30.21 -36.11 14.29
C LEU A 321 29.38 -36.42 15.56
N GLU A 322 29.62 -35.72 16.67
CA GLU A 322 29.29 -36.24 18.01
C GLU A 322 28.21 -35.45 18.76
N ASP A 323 27.97 -34.15 18.47
CA ASP A 323 26.88 -33.39 19.11
C ASP A 323 26.01 -32.64 18.09
N ARG A 324 24.89 -33.24 17.70
CA ARG A 324 23.97 -32.67 16.69
C ARG A 324 22.63 -32.28 17.30
N ARG A 325 22.55 -31.08 17.86
CA ARG A 325 21.35 -30.55 18.50
C ARG A 325 20.94 -29.21 17.88
N LEU A 326 19.72 -29.12 17.34
CA LEU A 326 19.10 -27.86 16.93
C LEU A 326 18.24 -27.33 18.08
N THR A 327 18.53 -26.14 18.59
CA THR A 327 17.72 -25.51 19.64
C THR A 327 16.91 -24.35 19.08
N LEU A 328 15.59 -24.43 19.22
CA LEU A 328 14.62 -23.41 18.82
C LEU A 328 14.18 -22.65 20.08
N HIS A 329 14.14 -21.32 20.05
CA HIS A 329 13.72 -20.48 21.17
C HIS A 329 12.40 -19.78 20.85
N PHE A 330 11.41 -19.88 21.72
CA PHE A 330 10.06 -19.39 21.44
C PHE A 330 9.76 -18.08 22.17
N LEU A 331 9.02 -17.19 21.51
CA LEU A 331 8.40 -16.04 22.16
C LEU A 331 7.02 -16.40 22.66
N ARG A 332 6.73 -15.90 23.86
CA ARG A 332 5.40 -15.96 24.43
C ARG A 332 4.57 -14.77 23.94
N ASN A 333 3.55 -15.04 23.13
CA ASN A 333 2.62 -14.04 22.61
C ASN A 333 1.20 -14.64 22.45
N ALA A 334 0.24 -13.85 21.94
CA ALA A 334 -1.14 -14.31 21.73
C ALA A 334 -1.26 -15.49 20.74
N LEU A 335 -0.45 -15.52 19.67
CA LEU A 335 -0.42 -16.61 18.70
C LEU A 335 0.12 -17.91 19.34
N THR A 336 1.24 -17.85 20.05
CA THR A 336 1.84 -19.03 20.69
C THR A 336 1.05 -19.53 21.90
N THR A 337 0.20 -18.69 22.48
CA THR A 337 -0.65 -19.03 23.65
C THR A 337 -1.97 -19.67 23.27
N ASN A 338 -2.61 -19.19 22.19
CA ASN A 338 -3.98 -19.59 21.84
C ASN A 338 -4.08 -20.84 20.96
N TYR A 339 -2.94 -21.38 20.52
CA TYR A 339 -2.88 -22.36 19.45
C TYR A 339 -1.94 -23.53 19.76
N LEU A 340 -2.27 -24.70 19.20
CA LEU A 340 -1.41 -25.88 19.22
C LEU A 340 -0.72 -26.05 17.87
N PHE A 341 0.58 -26.29 17.93
CA PHE A 341 1.44 -26.41 16.76
C PHE A 341 1.99 -27.83 16.67
N ARG A 342 2.00 -28.40 15.48
CA ARG A 342 2.81 -29.56 15.15
C ARG A 342 4.08 -29.06 14.48
N LEU A 343 5.22 -29.47 15.01
CA LEU A 343 6.49 -29.21 14.35
C LEU A 343 6.75 -30.27 13.27
N VAL A 344 6.98 -29.82 12.05
CA VAL A 344 7.27 -30.65 10.89
C VAL A 344 8.56 -30.16 10.26
N ILE A 345 9.40 -31.10 9.82
CA ILE A 345 10.57 -30.77 9.00
C ILE A 345 10.32 -31.29 7.59
N TYR A 346 10.40 -30.41 6.61
CA TYR A 346 10.40 -30.77 5.20
C TYR A 346 11.85 -30.88 4.73
N ASP A 347 12.17 -32.01 4.12
CA ASP A 347 13.46 -32.26 3.47
C ASP A 347 13.28 -32.25 1.97
N TYR A 348 13.90 -31.27 1.33
CA TYR A 348 13.93 -31.15 -0.11
C TYR A 348 15.30 -31.58 -0.59
N SER A 349 15.39 -32.62 -1.42
CA SER A 349 16.67 -33.15 -1.85
C SER A 349 16.75 -33.36 -3.36
N THR A 350 17.98 -33.43 -3.88
CA THR A 350 18.29 -33.75 -5.27
C THR A 350 19.59 -34.55 -5.35
N GLN A 351 19.73 -35.41 -6.35
CA GLN A 351 20.97 -36.16 -6.63
C GLN A 351 21.68 -35.66 -7.89
N TYR A 352 22.97 -35.95 -8.01
CA TYR A 352 23.78 -35.64 -9.20
C TYR A 352 24.68 -36.84 -9.60
N ILE A 353 24.80 -37.15 -10.90
CA ILE A 353 25.66 -38.28 -11.35
C ILE A 353 27.06 -37.76 -11.68
N ILE A 354 28.08 -38.29 -11.00
CA ILE A 354 29.49 -38.06 -11.36
C ILE A 354 29.77 -38.73 -12.73
N GLY A 355 29.99 -37.92 -13.77
CA GLY A 355 30.41 -38.36 -15.10
C GLY A 355 29.39 -38.18 -16.24
N ASN A 356 28.11 -37.89 -15.93
CA ASN A 356 27.09 -37.56 -16.93
C ASN A 356 26.47 -36.16 -16.73
N ASP A 357 26.89 -35.44 -15.68
CA ASP A 357 26.65 -34.01 -15.48
C ASP A 357 25.16 -33.59 -15.51
N THR A 358 24.26 -34.43 -14.96
CA THR A 358 22.81 -34.15 -14.87
C THR A 358 22.27 -34.25 -13.44
N LEU A 359 21.43 -33.27 -13.05
CA LEU A 359 20.60 -33.31 -11.83
C LEU A 359 19.37 -34.19 -12.04
N TYR A 360 19.05 -35.04 -11.05
CA TYR A 360 17.91 -35.96 -11.12
C TYR A 360 17.42 -36.33 -9.70
N ASN A 361 16.25 -36.97 -9.60
CA ASN A 361 15.63 -37.39 -8.33
C ASN A 361 15.42 -36.24 -7.34
N VAL A 362 14.68 -35.21 -7.77
CA VAL A 362 14.15 -34.19 -6.85
C VAL A 362 13.08 -34.84 -5.97
N GLU A 363 13.34 -34.91 -4.67
CA GLU A 363 12.45 -35.52 -3.69
C GLU A 363 12.07 -34.50 -2.62
N THR A 364 10.81 -34.55 -2.18
CA THR A 364 10.32 -33.79 -1.04
C THR A 364 9.79 -34.76 0.00
N LYS A 365 10.38 -34.78 1.19
CA LYS A 365 10.00 -35.66 2.28
C LYS A 365 9.53 -34.84 3.47
N LYS A 366 8.27 -35.06 3.87
CA LYS A 366 7.71 -34.53 5.12
C LYS A 366 8.11 -35.45 6.27
N VAL A 367 8.80 -34.93 7.27
CA VAL A 367 9.24 -35.66 8.46
C VAL A 367 8.54 -35.07 9.69
N ASP A 368 7.60 -35.83 10.25
CA ASP A 368 7.06 -35.56 11.58
C ASP A 368 8.04 -36.11 12.62
N ILE A 369 8.54 -35.23 13.49
CA ILE A 369 9.52 -35.57 14.52
C ILE A 369 8.90 -36.28 15.74
N GLY A 370 7.58 -36.54 15.72
CA GLY A 370 6.89 -37.34 16.72
C GLY A 370 6.67 -36.64 18.06
N LEU A 371 6.82 -35.31 18.11
CA LEU A 371 6.60 -34.52 19.33
C LEU A 371 5.11 -34.25 19.63
N GLY A 372 4.21 -34.64 18.72
CA GLY A 372 2.78 -34.39 18.87
C GLY A 372 2.42 -32.91 18.73
N LEU A 373 1.36 -32.50 19.42
CA LEU A 373 0.88 -31.12 19.44
C LEU A 373 1.55 -30.35 20.58
N LEU A 374 2.14 -29.21 20.25
CA LEU A 374 2.92 -28.37 21.13
C LEU A 374 2.20 -27.05 21.38
N ASN A 375 2.06 -26.68 22.65
CA ASN A 375 1.75 -25.30 23.02
C ASN A 375 3.08 -24.55 23.16
N LEU A 376 3.42 -23.74 22.15
CA LEU A 376 4.73 -23.08 22.10
C LEU A 376 4.91 -22.05 23.23
N SER A 377 3.83 -21.44 23.75
CA SER A 377 3.92 -20.53 24.91
C SER A 377 4.34 -21.21 26.21
N ALA A 378 4.22 -22.54 26.28
CA ALA A 378 4.63 -23.34 27.43
C ALA A 378 6.09 -23.83 27.32
N LEU A 379 6.77 -23.54 26.21
CA LEU A 379 8.13 -23.95 25.93
C LEU A 379 9.03 -22.72 25.83
N ASN A 380 10.12 -22.69 26.60
CA ASN A 380 11.15 -21.65 26.42
C ASN A 380 12.05 -21.98 25.23
N ASN A 381 12.39 -23.26 25.08
CA ASN A 381 13.16 -23.78 23.96
C ASN A 381 12.78 -25.22 23.62
N LEU A 382 13.16 -25.67 22.42
CA LEU A 382 13.04 -27.05 21.98
C LEU A 382 14.34 -27.48 21.31
N THR A 383 14.93 -28.57 21.81
CA THR A 383 16.17 -29.12 21.25
C THR A 383 15.91 -30.43 20.49
N ILE A 384 16.24 -30.47 19.21
CA ILE A 384 16.03 -31.59 18.30
C ILE A 384 17.37 -32.25 17.99
N ASN A 385 17.47 -33.57 18.19
CA ASN A 385 18.65 -34.32 17.76
C ASN A 385 18.53 -34.64 16.26
N PHE A 386 19.50 -34.20 15.47
CA PHE A 386 19.45 -34.41 14.01
C PHE A 386 19.54 -35.88 13.62
N GLN A 387 20.33 -36.70 14.31
CA GLN A 387 20.55 -38.09 13.92
C GLN A 387 19.30 -38.96 14.10
N SER A 388 18.43 -38.59 15.04
CA SER A 388 17.14 -39.28 15.24
C SER A 388 16.10 -38.93 14.19
N VAL A 389 16.23 -37.78 13.51
CA VAL A 389 15.29 -37.33 12.48
C VAL A 389 15.79 -37.69 11.08
N PHE A 390 17.12 -37.63 10.86
CA PHE A 390 17.77 -37.88 9.57
C PHE A 390 18.98 -38.82 9.74
N PRO A 391 18.78 -40.14 9.65
CA PRO A 391 19.88 -41.09 9.68
C PRO A 391 20.67 -41.02 8.36
N ILE A 392 21.80 -40.31 8.37
CA ILE A 392 22.72 -40.16 7.21
C ILE A 392 23.41 -41.49 6.85
N THR A 393 23.25 -42.53 7.67
CA THR A 393 23.82 -43.86 7.44
C THR A 393 23.14 -44.54 6.26
N GLY A 394 23.80 -44.55 5.09
CA GLY A 394 23.34 -45.23 3.88
C GLY A 394 22.92 -44.30 2.73
N GLU A 395 22.89 -42.98 2.94
CA GLU A 395 22.59 -42.02 1.88
C GLU A 395 23.74 -41.91 0.85
N PRO A 396 23.44 -41.80 -0.46
CA PRO A 396 24.45 -41.60 -1.50
C PRO A 396 25.25 -40.30 -1.27
N ARG A 397 26.56 -40.33 -1.55
CA ARG A 397 27.46 -39.17 -1.30
C ARG A 397 27.14 -37.96 -2.17
N ASP A 398 26.34 -38.16 -3.21
CA ASP A 398 25.93 -37.25 -4.27
C ASP A 398 24.52 -36.64 -4.09
N ARG A 399 23.87 -36.87 -2.93
CA ARG A 399 22.57 -36.25 -2.61
C ARG A 399 22.75 -34.96 -1.79
N VAL A 400 22.05 -33.90 -2.18
CA VAL A 400 22.03 -32.58 -1.51
C VAL A 400 20.65 -32.35 -0.90
N HIS A 401 20.60 -31.79 0.31
CA HIS A 401 19.37 -31.58 1.09
C HIS A 401 19.21 -30.12 1.52
N LEU A 402 17.98 -29.61 1.42
CA LEU A 402 17.50 -28.33 1.93
C LEU A 402 16.38 -28.62 2.93
N LEU A 403 16.60 -28.26 4.20
CA LEU A 403 15.63 -28.48 5.26
C LEU A 403 14.81 -27.22 5.53
N ASP A 404 13.50 -27.39 5.68
CA ASP A 404 12.57 -26.35 6.09
C ASP A 404 11.82 -26.80 7.34
N ILE A 405 11.75 -25.93 8.35
CA ILE A 405 11.14 -26.23 9.65
C ILE A 405 9.80 -25.51 9.72
N SER A 406 8.72 -26.23 9.52
CA SER A 406 7.39 -25.66 9.52
C SER A 406 6.66 -25.93 10.83
N PHE A 407 5.93 -24.93 11.33
CA PHE A 407 4.99 -25.10 12.42
C PHE A 407 3.59 -25.20 11.83
N GLU A 408 3.05 -26.41 11.76
CA GLU A 408 1.68 -26.63 11.30
C GLU A 408 0.71 -26.33 12.45
N LEU A 409 -0.14 -25.33 12.27
CA LEU A 409 -1.23 -25.09 13.21
C LEU A 409 -2.24 -26.24 13.12
N ILE A 410 -2.57 -26.85 14.26
CA ILE A 410 -3.54 -27.95 14.32
C ILE A 410 -4.83 -27.46 14.99
N LEU A 411 -5.91 -27.44 14.21
CA LEU A 411 -7.25 -27.07 14.65
C LEU A 411 -8.11 -28.33 14.90
N PRO A 412 -9.19 -28.23 15.70
CA PRO A 412 -10.13 -29.31 15.85
C PRO A 412 -10.72 -29.70 14.47
N ASN A 413 -10.50 -30.93 14.03
CA ASN A 413 -11.05 -31.58 12.82
C ASN A 413 -10.41 -31.25 11.44
N THR A 414 -9.35 -30.44 11.35
CA THR A 414 -8.61 -30.20 10.08
C THR A 414 -7.13 -29.88 10.31
N THR A 415 -6.24 -30.37 9.43
CA THR A 415 -4.84 -29.91 9.34
C THR A 415 -4.71 -28.93 8.18
N LEU A 416 -4.50 -27.65 8.46
CA LEU A 416 -4.23 -26.63 7.45
C LEU A 416 -2.75 -26.22 7.53
N PRO A 417 -2.01 -26.12 6.41
CA PRO A 417 -0.62 -25.69 6.43
C PRO A 417 -0.59 -24.16 6.58
N THR A 418 -0.40 -23.63 7.80
CA THR A 418 -0.22 -22.18 7.99
C THR A 418 0.39 -21.86 9.36
N VAL A 419 1.72 -21.89 9.41
CA VAL A 419 2.70 -20.89 9.90
C VAL A 419 4.06 -21.50 9.52
N SER A 420 4.53 -21.28 8.29
CA SER A 420 5.89 -21.71 7.94
C SER A 420 6.87 -20.65 8.43
N TRP A 421 7.55 -20.91 9.56
CA TRP A 421 8.80 -20.23 9.82
C TRP A 421 9.83 -20.83 8.86
N LYS A 422 10.11 -20.17 7.74
CA LYS A 422 11.22 -20.63 6.89
C LYS A 422 12.53 -20.15 7.50
N GLY A 423 13.04 -20.93 8.44
CA GLY A 423 14.46 -20.94 8.77
C GLY A 423 15.18 -21.97 7.91
N VAL A 424 15.56 -21.60 6.69
CA VAL A 424 16.61 -22.28 5.93
C VAL A 424 17.97 -22.02 6.62
N ARG A 425 18.28 -22.81 7.65
CA ARG A 425 19.68 -23.14 7.90
C ARG A 425 19.91 -24.52 7.33
N GLU A 426 20.21 -24.58 6.04
CA GLU A 426 20.73 -25.79 5.42
C GLU A 426 21.92 -26.34 6.19
N PHE A 427 21.86 -27.65 6.33
CA PHE A 427 23.00 -28.48 6.55
C PHE A 427 23.48 -28.95 5.18
N ILE A 428 24.61 -28.41 4.72
CA ILE A 428 25.42 -29.07 3.70
C ILE A 428 25.87 -30.40 4.31
N VAL A 429 25.21 -31.50 3.97
CA VAL A 429 25.61 -32.84 4.41
C VAL A 429 26.96 -33.17 3.79
N ARG A 430 28.02 -32.93 4.58
CA ARG A 430 29.33 -33.58 4.67
C ARG A 430 30.12 -34.02 3.41
N SER A 431 29.75 -33.67 2.19
CA SER A 431 30.55 -34.01 1.00
C SER A 431 31.22 -32.79 0.34
N PHE A 432 30.70 -31.58 0.54
CA PHE A 432 31.09 -30.43 -0.29
C PHE A 432 32.43 -29.76 0.10
N ILE A 433 32.79 -29.74 1.39
CA ILE A 433 33.94 -28.96 1.87
C ILE A 433 35.24 -29.79 1.94
N ALA A 434 35.16 -31.12 1.88
CA ALA A 434 36.35 -31.98 1.97
C ALA A 434 36.99 -32.30 0.60
N SER A 435 36.34 -31.99 -0.52
CA SER A 435 36.88 -32.27 -1.87
C SER A 435 36.62 -31.09 -2.80
N PHE A 436 37.67 -30.30 -3.10
CA PHE A 436 37.64 -29.31 -4.18
C PHE A 436 37.13 -29.88 -5.53
N SER A 437 37.20 -31.20 -5.72
CA SER A 437 36.69 -31.94 -6.89
C SER A 437 35.16 -32.07 -6.96
N LEU A 438 34.42 -31.99 -5.85
CA LEU A 438 32.95 -32.06 -5.85
C LEU A 438 32.30 -30.72 -6.23
N VAL A 439 32.87 -29.61 -5.73
CA VAL A 439 32.42 -28.22 -6.01
C VAL A 439 32.44 -27.93 -7.52
N SER A 440 33.50 -28.35 -8.22
CA SER A 440 33.61 -28.20 -9.67
C SER A 440 32.64 -29.10 -10.45
N SER A 441 32.34 -30.30 -9.95
CA SER A 441 31.44 -31.25 -10.64
C SER A 441 29.98 -30.78 -10.66
N TYR A 442 29.46 -30.22 -9.56
CA TYR A 442 28.10 -29.67 -9.54
C TYR A 442 27.97 -28.45 -10.47
N CYS A 443 28.97 -27.56 -10.46
CA CYS A 443 28.99 -26.42 -11.38
C CYS A 443 28.94 -26.89 -12.85
N SER A 444 29.70 -27.93 -13.19
CA SER A 444 29.73 -28.52 -14.53
C SER A 444 28.38 -29.15 -14.91
N ALA A 445 27.75 -29.87 -13.97
CA ALA A 445 26.42 -30.44 -14.16
C ALA A 445 25.32 -29.39 -14.35
N TRP A 446 25.29 -28.37 -13.50
CA TRP A 446 24.35 -27.25 -13.67
C TRP A 446 24.56 -26.54 -15.00
N THR A 447 25.82 -26.34 -15.39
CA THR A 447 26.22 -25.71 -16.65
C THR A 447 25.72 -26.49 -17.88
N ALA A 448 25.81 -27.82 -17.85
CA ALA A 448 25.31 -28.68 -18.93
C ALA A 448 23.78 -28.60 -19.11
N LEU A 449 23.04 -28.20 -18.06
CA LEU A 449 21.60 -27.99 -18.10
C LEU A 449 21.19 -26.58 -18.54
N GLN A 450 22.14 -25.64 -18.66
CA GLN A 450 21.84 -24.29 -19.13
C GLN A 450 21.90 -24.20 -20.66
N SER A 451 21.18 -23.23 -21.22
CA SER A 451 21.28 -22.89 -22.63
C SER A 451 21.27 -21.38 -22.82
N ASP A 452 21.96 -20.89 -23.85
CA ASP A 452 21.98 -19.46 -24.17
C ASP A 452 20.57 -18.94 -24.50
N THR A 453 19.68 -19.80 -25.02
CA THR A 453 18.27 -19.47 -25.28
C THR A 453 17.51 -19.20 -23.98
N ASN A 454 17.68 -20.05 -22.96
CA ASN A 454 17.05 -19.86 -21.65
C ASN A 454 17.54 -18.58 -20.97
N THR A 455 18.84 -18.31 -21.03
CA THR A 455 19.41 -17.08 -20.48
C THR A 455 18.88 -15.85 -21.21
N ARG A 456 18.83 -15.86 -22.54
CA ARG A 456 18.26 -14.74 -23.32
C ARG A 456 16.79 -14.50 -22.99
N ASN A 457 16.00 -15.56 -22.84
CA ASN A 457 14.61 -15.45 -22.41
C ASN A 457 14.51 -14.83 -21.01
N LEU A 458 15.34 -15.26 -20.06
CA LEU A 458 15.36 -14.70 -18.71
C LEU A 458 15.76 -13.22 -18.72
N THR A 459 16.76 -12.83 -19.51
CA THR A 459 17.17 -11.42 -19.67
C THR A 459 16.04 -10.55 -20.23
N ASN A 460 15.26 -11.08 -21.17
CA ASN A 460 14.12 -10.35 -21.76
C ASN A 460 12.91 -10.24 -20.83
N LEU A 461 12.75 -11.17 -19.89
CA LEU A 461 11.61 -11.24 -18.98
C LEU A 461 11.90 -10.60 -17.61
N ALA A 462 13.15 -10.51 -17.21
CA ALA A 462 13.54 -9.89 -15.95
C ALA A 462 13.45 -8.35 -16.02
N PRO A 463 13.11 -7.68 -14.90
CA PRO A 463 13.14 -6.22 -14.82
C PRO A 463 14.55 -5.67 -15.12
N THR A 464 14.63 -4.56 -15.84
CA THR A 464 15.91 -3.87 -16.10
C THR A 464 16.30 -3.04 -14.89
N CYS A 465 17.55 -3.18 -14.41
CA CYS A 465 18.03 -2.43 -13.25
C CYS A 465 18.19 -0.93 -13.57
N PRO A 466 17.94 -0.01 -12.63
CA PRO A 466 18.43 1.36 -12.74
C PRO A 466 19.97 1.38 -12.81
N CYS A 467 20.56 2.21 -13.68
CA CYS A 467 22.02 2.39 -13.69
C CYS A 467 22.52 3.09 -12.42
N ARG A 468 21.66 3.88 -11.77
CA ARG A 468 21.96 4.59 -10.53
C ARG A 468 20.81 4.46 -9.53
N MET A 469 21.15 4.46 -8.25
CA MET A 469 20.20 4.55 -7.12
C MET A 469 20.55 5.76 -6.25
N ARG A 470 19.56 6.29 -5.52
CA ARG A 470 19.80 7.36 -4.55
C ARG A 470 20.59 6.80 -3.36
N THR A 471 21.59 7.56 -2.93
CA THR A 471 22.45 7.24 -1.78
C THR A 471 21.79 7.46 -0.41
N THR A 472 20.52 7.87 -0.39
CA THR A 472 19.63 7.75 0.79
C THR A 472 19.32 6.29 1.13
N TRP A 473 19.48 5.40 0.15
CA TRP A 473 19.28 3.95 0.27
C TRP A 473 17.93 3.59 0.87
N ASP A 474 16.87 4.16 0.30
CA ASP A 474 15.50 3.89 0.73
C ASP A 474 15.14 2.42 0.57
N ASP A 475 14.20 1.93 1.38
CA ASP A 475 13.79 0.52 1.36
C ASP A 475 13.14 0.12 0.03
N GLU A 476 12.73 1.12 -0.77
CA GLU A 476 12.28 0.95 -2.14
C GLU A 476 12.67 2.13 -3.04
N GLN A 477 13.13 1.83 -4.25
CA GLN A 477 13.39 2.82 -5.30
C GLN A 477 13.00 2.26 -6.67
N PHE A 478 12.22 3.03 -7.45
CA PHE A 478 11.79 2.65 -8.81
C PHE A 478 11.11 1.27 -8.89
N GLY A 479 10.36 0.86 -7.85
CA GLY A 479 9.73 -0.45 -7.79
C GLY A 479 10.61 -1.60 -7.28
N PHE A 480 11.90 -1.35 -7.05
CA PHE A 480 12.81 -2.34 -6.48
C PHE A 480 12.84 -2.24 -4.96
N ASN A 481 12.77 -3.38 -4.27
CA ASN A 481 12.87 -3.45 -2.81
C ASN A 481 14.32 -3.72 -2.37
N THR A 482 14.72 -3.18 -1.23
CA THR A 482 16.06 -3.36 -0.65
C THR A 482 16.35 -4.83 -0.39
N ASP A 483 17.57 -5.26 -0.70
CA ASP A 483 18.06 -6.56 -0.27
C ASP A 483 18.53 -6.46 1.20
N SER A 484 17.81 -7.12 2.09
CA SER A 484 18.12 -7.16 3.52
C SER A 484 19.50 -7.73 3.88
N VAL A 485 20.15 -8.46 2.96
CA VAL A 485 21.46 -9.12 3.19
C VAL A 485 22.62 -8.35 2.56
N CYS A 486 22.30 -7.36 1.74
CA CYS A 486 23.20 -6.34 1.25
C CYS A 486 22.46 -5.00 1.26
N SER A 487 22.27 -4.45 2.46
CA SER A 487 21.55 -3.19 2.66
C SER A 487 22.50 -2.13 3.14
N ALA A 488 22.55 -0.99 2.46
CA ALA A 488 23.42 0.11 2.83
C ALA A 488 23.10 0.75 4.19
N ARG A 489 21.90 0.49 4.74
CA ARG A 489 21.44 0.93 6.06
C ARG A 489 21.94 0.02 7.19
N LYS A 490 22.37 -1.20 6.88
CA LYS A 490 22.92 -2.15 7.87
C LYS A 490 24.44 -2.01 7.98
N SER A 491 24.96 -2.05 9.20
CA SER A 491 26.40 -2.09 9.48
C SER A 491 26.78 -3.48 10.01
N GLY A 492 27.91 -4.03 9.54
CA GLY A 492 28.40 -5.33 9.96
C GLY A 492 29.36 -5.95 8.96
N MET A 493 30.29 -6.78 9.44
CA MET A 493 31.31 -7.44 8.62
C MET A 493 30.73 -8.33 7.50
N TRP A 494 29.45 -8.70 7.63
CA TRP A 494 28.75 -9.63 6.75
C TRP A 494 27.80 -8.96 5.76
N ASN A 495 27.52 -7.66 5.92
CA ASN A 495 26.70 -6.93 4.98
C ASN A 495 27.40 -6.87 3.61
N CYS A 496 26.68 -7.20 2.54
CA CYS A 496 27.22 -7.23 1.17
C CYS A 496 28.41 -8.16 0.94
N ARG A 497 28.62 -9.19 1.79
CA ARG A 497 29.80 -10.06 1.72
C ARG A 497 29.99 -10.76 0.37
N TYR A 498 28.90 -11.18 -0.27
CA TYR A 498 28.91 -11.85 -1.58
C TYR A 498 28.92 -10.90 -2.77
N HIS A 499 28.80 -9.62 -2.49
CA HIS A 499 28.77 -8.54 -3.46
C HIS A 499 29.93 -7.59 -3.15
N ARG A 500 31.17 -8.11 -3.22
CA ARG A 500 32.39 -7.39 -2.84
C ARG A 500 32.54 -6.12 -3.69
N GLY A 501 32.29 -4.95 -3.11
CA GLY A 501 32.30 -3.66 -3.80
C GLY A 501 30.93 -2.97 -3.78
N ALA A 502 29.86 -3.72 -3.53
CA ALA A 502 28.53 -3.18 -3.34
C ALA A 502 28.37 -2.57 -1.95
N ARG A 503 27.75 -1.40 -1.92
CA ARG A 503 27.24 -0.73 -0.72
C ARG A 503 25.83 -1.20 -0.37
N GLY A 504 25.01 -1.48 -1.38
CA GLY A 504 23.66 -1.96 -1.23
C GLY A 504 23.15 -2.62 -2.51
N CYS A 505 22.22 -3.55 -2.36
CA CYS A 505 21.54 -4.21 -3.47
C CYS A 505 20.02 -4.08 -3.34
N TYR A 506 19.36 -4.24 -4.47
CA TYR A 506 17.93 -4.11 -4.66
C TYR A 506 17.41 -5.27 -5.51
N ARG A 507 16.20 -5.73 -5.23
CA ARG A 507 15.56 -6.88 -5.89
C ARG A 507 14.19 -6.49 -6.44
N MET A 508 13.84 -7.07 -7.58
CA MET A 508 12.52 -6.92 -8.17
C MET A 508 12.12 -8.19 -8.92
N LYS A 509 10.88 -8.64 -8.70
CA LYS A 509 10.30 -9.79 -9.40
C LYS A 509 9.85 -9.36 -10.81
N SER A 510 9.78 -10.28 -11.75
CA SER A 510 9.05 -10.10 -13.01
C SER A 510 7.55 -10.30 -12.80
N THR A 511 6.66 -9.51 -13.42
CA THR A 511 5.22 -9.86 -13.46
C THR A 511 4.92 -10.97 -14.46
N ARG A 512 5.85 -11.21 -15.40
CA ARG A 512 5.67 -12.11 -16.56
C ARG A 512 6.30 -13.48 -16.38
N SER A 513 7.10 -13.67 -15.32
CA SER A 513 7.81 -14.93 -15.06
C SER A 513 8.07 -15.11 -13.57
N GLU A 514 8.50 -16.32 -13.18
CA GLU A 514 9.01 -16.55 -11.81
C GLU A 514 10.36 -15.89 -11.57
N GLY A 515 11.03 -15.37 -12.60
CA GLY A 515 12.34 -14.75 -12.50
C GLY A 515 12.32 -13.33 -11.95
N GLY A 516 13.51 -12.79 -11.71
CA GLY A 516 13.68 -11.44 -11.19
C GLY A 516 15.08 -10.88 -11.41
N ALA A 517 15.24 -9.61 -11.06
CA ALA A 517 16.50 -8.91 -11.06
C ALA A 517 17.01 -8.72 -9.64
N HIS A 518 18.29 -8.99 -9.43
CA HIS A 518 19.04 -8.60 -8.25
C HIS A 518 20.14 -7.64 -8.69
N CYS A 519 20.02 -6.36 -8.35
CA CYS A 519 20.86 -5.26 -8.80
C CYS A 519 21.70 -4.76 -7.63
N CYS A 520 23.02 -4.63 -7.80
CA CYS A 520 23.93 -4.20 -6.74
C CYS A 520 24.68 -2.95 -7.14
N TYR A 521 24.89 -2.07 -6.18
CA TYR A 521 25.36 -0.71 -6.40
C TYR A 521 26.52 -0.40 -5.47
N ASP A 522 27.49 0.37 -5.95
CA ASP A 522 28.65 0.81 -5.16
C ASP A 522 28.30 1.94 -4.17
N ASN A 523 29.31 2.49 -3.48
CA ASN A 523 29.13 3.58 -2.52
C ASN A 523 28.51 4.85 -3.14
N GLY A 524 28.72 5.10 -4.43
CA GLY A 524 28.15 6.22 -5.18
C GLY A 524 26.77 5.94 -5.75
N GLY A 525 26.19 4.76 -5.45
CA GLY A 525 24.91 4.33 -5.98
C GLY A 525 24.96 3.92 -7.45
N ILE A 526 26.14 3.69 -8.03
CA ILE A 526 26.29 3.29 -9.44
C ILE A 526 26.17 1.76 -9.53
N MET A 527 25.41 1.28 -10.52
CA MET A 527 25.22 -0.15 -10.72
C MET A 527 26.53 -0.83 -11.08
N ILE A 528 26.86 -1.86 -10.32
CA ILE A 528 28.01 -2.70 -10.58
C ILE A 528 27.60 -3.74 -11.64
N THR A 529 28.05 -3.52 -12.88
CA THR A 529 27.77 -4.41 -14.02
C THR A 529 28.68 -5.63 -14.01
N ASP A 530 29.94 -5.49 -13.61
CA ASP A 530 30.87 -6.62 -13.47
C ASP A 530 30.60 -7.39 -12.17
N ARG A 531 30.10 -8.63 -12.30
CA ARG A 531 29.87 -9.51 -11.14
C ARG A 531 31.15 -9.79 -10.37
N ARG A 532 32.33 -9.73 -11.01
CA ARG A 532 33.63 -9.89 -10.32
C ARG A 532 33.93 -8.76 -9.34
N ARG A 533 33.25 -7.61 -9.49
CA ARG A 533 33.34 -6.44 -8.62
C ARG A 533 32.14 -6.32 -7.67
N GLY A 534 31.39 -7.40 -7.47
CA GLY A 534 30.24 -7.43 -6.57
C GLY A 534 28.90 -7.14 -7.24
N GLY A 535 28.85 -7.17 -8.57
CA GLY A 535 27.62 -6.96 -9.34
C GLY A 535 26.49 -7.92 -8.98
N GLY A 536 25.30 -7.53 -9.41
CA GLY A 536 24.06 -8.29 -9.23
C GLY A 536 24.02 -9.59 -10.04
N SER A 537 22.85 -10.23 -10.11
CA SER A 537 22.60 -11.37 -11.00
C SER A 537 21.13 -11.47 -11.38
N LEU A 538 20.84 -11.90 -12.61
CA LEU A 538 19.50 -12.36 -12.96
C LEU A 538 19.14 -13.59 -12.12
N LYS A 539 17.87 -13.70 -11.74
CA LYS A 539 17.33 -14.82 -10.96
C LYS A 539 16.31 -15.57 -11.80
N ALA A 540 16.49 -16.88 -11.96
CA ALA A 540 15.50 -17.72 -12.63
C ALA A 540 14.23 -17.86 -11.80
N HIS A 541 14.36 -17.85 -10.47
CA HIS A 541 13.24 -17.84 -9.54
C HIS A 541 13.46 -16.77 -8.48
N TYR A 542 12.46 -15.91 -8.27
CA TYR A 542 12.47 -14.90 -7.22
C TYR A 542 12.23 -15.58 -5.86
N PRO A 543 12.98 -15.22 -4.81
CA PRO A 543 12.76 -15.75 -3.47
C PRO A 543 11.48 -15.14 -2.88
N GLU A 544 10.32 -15.70 -3.24
CA GLU A 544 9.09 -15.43 -2.50
C GLU A 544 9.21 -16.12 -1.14
N THR A 545 9.36 -15.32 -0.08
CA THR A 545 9.56 -15.75 1.32
C THR A 545 8.52 -16.76 1.77
N LEU A 546 7.35 -16.80 1.14
CA LEU A 546 6.17 -17.52 1.62
C LEU A 546 5.80 -18.75 0.77
N LYS A 547 6.21 -18.83 -0.51
CA LYS A 547 6.01 -20.05 -1.34
C LYS A 547 7.21 -20.98 -1.25
N ALA A 548 7.12 -22.06 -0.47
CA ALA A 548 8.23 -23.01 -0.23
C ALA A 548 8.87 -23.52 -1.53
N LEU A 549 8.03 -23.79 -2.53
CA LEU A 549 8.47 -24.14 -3.89
C LEU A 549 9.29 -23.03 -4.57
N SER A 550 8.94 -21.75 -4.41
CA SER A 550 9.70 -20.63 -5.00
C SER A 550 11.05 -20.46 -4.30
N THR A 551 11.07 -20.53 -2.97
CA THR A 551 12.31 -20.49 -2.17
C THR A 551 13.24 -21.66 -2.53
N TYR A 552 12.70 -22.88 -2.65
CA TYR A 552 13.41 -24.08 -3.09
C TYR A 552 13.97 -23.90 -4.51
N ARG A 553 13.12 -23.49 -5.45
CA ARG A 553 13.54 -23.28 -6.84
C ARG A 553 14.63 -22.21 -6.95
N HIS A 554 14.51 -21.12 -6.20
CA HIS A 554 15.54 -20.09 -6.10
C HIS A 554 16.86 -20.66 -5.56
N PHE A 555 16.78 -21.44 -4.48
CA PHE A 555 17.95 -22.06 -3.88
C PHE A 555 18.69 -22.96 -4.89
N PHE A 556 18.02 -23.96 -5.47
CA PHE A 556 18.67 -24.93 -6.35
C PHE A 556 19.04 -24.37 -7.73
N SER A 557 18.30 -23.37 -8.23
CA SER A 557 18.49 -22.85 -9.59
C SER A 557 19.40 -21.62 -9.67
N ASP A 558 19.50 -20.85 -8.59
CA ASP A 558 20.23 -19.57 -8.59
C ASP A 558 21.32 -19.50 -7.52
N LEU A 559 21.12 -20.09 -6.34
CA LEU A 559 22.06 -19.93 -5.22
C LEU A 559 23.08 -21.08 -5.10
N LEU A 560 22.64 -22.33 -5.06
CA LEU A 560 23.53 -23.49 -5.01
C LEU A 560 24.51 -23.54 -6.20
N PRO A 561 24.08 -23.21 -7.44
CA PRO A 561 25.01 -23.08 -8.56
C PRO A 561 26.00 -21.93 -8.39
N TYR A 562 25.57 -20.83 -7.77
CA TYR A 562 26.47 -19.71 -7.46
C TYR A 562 27.59 -20.16 -6.53
N TYR A 563 27.25 -20.82 -5.41
CA TYR A 563 28.26 -21.31 -4.47
C TYR A 563 29.16 -22.38 -5.09
N SER A 564 28.59 -23.29 -5.89
CA SER A 564 29.33 -24.36 -6.53
C SER A 564 30.31 -23.83 -7.60
N CYS A 565 29.92 -22.80 -8.36
CA CYS A 565 30.77 -22.25 -9.42
C CYS A 565 31.74 -21.17 -8.91
N CYS A 566 31.28 -20.30 -8.02
CA CYS A 566 32.02 -19.09 -7.61
C CYS A 566 32.73 -19.23 -6.26
N GLY A 567 32.31 -20.17 -5.41
CA GLY A 567 32.87 -20.37 -4.07
C GLY A 567 32.36 -19.35 -3.04
N THR A 568 32.92 -19.44 -1.83
CA THR A 568 32.55 -18.60 -0.67
C THR A 568 33.66 -17.65 -0.23
N SER A 569 34.88 -17.78 -0.78
CA SER A 569 36.04 -16.95 -0.43
C SER A 569 36.03 -15.60 -1.17
N SER A 570 36.91 -14.69 -0.73
CA SER A 570 37.09 -13.35 -1.32
C SER A 570 37.75 -13.34 -2.72
N GLU A 571 38.16 -14.51 -3.22
CA GLU A 571 38.80 -14.71 -4.52
C GLU A 571 37.85 -15.50 -5.43
N ILE A 572 37.61 -14.98 -6.63
CA ILE A 572 36.68 -15.57 -7.59
C ILE A 572 37.31 -16.82 -8.19
N LEU A 573 36.69 -17.98 -7.96
CA LEU A 573 37.14 -19.23 -8.57
C LEU A 573 37.04 -19.15 -10.10
N PRO A 574 37.97 -19.79 -10.86
CA PRO A 574 37.94 -19.82 -12.32
C PRO A 574 36.59 -20.27 -12.90
N ASN A 575 35.93 -21.21 -12.23
CA ASN A 575 34.64 -21.78 -12.65
C ASN A 575 33.46 -20.79 -12.51
N CYS A 576 33.64 -19.64 -11.84
CA CYS A 576 32.58 -18.65 -11.68
C CYS A 576 32.11 -18.08 -13.03
N GLN A 577 32.97 -18.12 -14.05
CA GLN A 577 32.61 -17.70 -15.41
C GLN A 577 31.43 -18.49 -15.98
N HIS A 578 31.30 -19.78 -15.62
CA HIS A 578 30.17 -20.60 -16.05
C HIS A 578 28.85 -20.09 -15.46
N TYR A 579 28.84 -19.73 -14.18
CA TYR A 579 27.66 -19.11 -13.56
C TYR A 579 27.36 -17.74 -14.17
N ILE A 580 28.37 -16.89 -14.31
CA ILE A 580 28.22 -15.52 -14.86
C ILE A 580 27.65 -15.57 -16.28
N ARG A 581 28.02 -16.56 -17.11
CA ARG A 581 27.46 -16.73 -18.46
C ARG A 581 25.95 -16.89 -18.46
N TYR A 582 25.39 -17.71 -17.56
CA TYR A 582 23.97 -18.06 -17.57
C TYR A 582 23.12 -17.30 -16.54
N ARG A 583 23.77 -16.61 -15.59
CA ARG A 583 23.20 -15.68 -14.61
C ARG A 583 24.02 -14.39 -14.58
N PRO A 584 24.11 -13.66 -15.72
CA PRO A 584 24.87 -12.42 -15.78
C PRO A 584 24.26 -11.36 -14.87
N SER A 585 25.05 -10.33 -14.54
CA SER A 585 24.47 -9.07 -14.08
C SER A 585 23.53 -8.56 -15.17
N GLY A 586 22.32 -8.14 -14.78
CA GLY A 586 21.39 -7.54 -15.74
C GLY A 586 21.99 -6.30 -16.41
N THR A 587 21.41 -5.90 -17.54
CA THR A 587 21.68 -4.58 -18.10
C THR A 587 21.04 -3.51 -17.23
N CYS A 588 21.55 -2.29 -17.34
CA CYS A 588 20.99 -1.15 -16.66
C CYS A 588 20.36 -0.16 -17.63
N VAL A 589 19.44 0.65 -17.13
CA VAL A 589 18.88 1.80 -17.86
C VAL A 589 18.99 3.05 -17.01
N ASN A 590 19.37 4.16 -17.63
CA ASN A 590 19.38 5.46 -16.98
C ASN A 590 17.95 5.96 -16.81
N LEU A 591 17.42 5.83 -15.60
CA LEU A 591 16.13 6.38 -15.23
C LEU A 591 16.34 7.82 -14.78
N ILE A 592 16.10 8.78 -15.66
CA ILE A 592 16.06 10.19 -15.28
C ILE A 592 14.64 10.47 -14.78
N PRO A 593 14.43 10.67 -13.46
CA PRO A 593 13.11 10.96 -12.93
C PRO A 593 12.67 12.37 -13.35
N ILE A 594 11.52 12.44 -14.00
CA ILE A 594 10.87 13.72 -14.33
C ILE A 594 9.81 13.96 -13.26
N GLN A 595 9.97 15.10 -12.58
CA GLN A 595 9.12 15.50 -11.46
C GLN A 595 8.03 16.43 -11.98
N THR A 596 6.79 16.07 -11.73
CA THR A 596 5.62 16.78 -12.22
C THR A 596 4.46 16.57 -11.25
N GLY A 597 3.43 17.41 -11.27
CA GLY A 597 2.32 17.27 -10.34
C GLY A 597 1.80 18.62 -9.86
N GLY A 598 1.04 18.60 -8.76
CA GLY A 598 0.40 19.78 -8.19
C GLY A 598 0.70 19.95 -6.71
N LYS A 599 0.85 21.20 -6.27
CA LYS A 599 1.12 21.59 -4.88
C LYS A 599 0.38 22.86 -4.49
N GLY A 600 0.07 23.06 -3.21
CA GLY A 600 -0.54 24.31 -2.72
C GLY A 600 -1.90 24.62 -3.37
N ASP A 601 -2.14 25.89 -3.75
CA ASP A 601 -3.43 26.41 -4.26
C ASP A 601 -3.56 26.39 -5.81
N PRO A 602 -3.85 25.21 -6.37
CA PRO A 602 -2.77 24.36 -6.82
C PRO A 602 -1.92 24.99 -7.94
N HIS A 603 -0.61 24.98 -7.73
CA HIS A 603 0.41 25.23 -8.73
C HIS A 603 0.87 23.93 -9.35
N PHE A 604 0.78 23.83 -10.67
CA PHE A 604 1.19 22.64 -11.43
C PHE A 604 2.59 22.81 -12.02
N SER A 605 3.38 21.75 -11.96
CA SER A 605 4.69 21.65 -12.65
C SER A 605 4.54 20.68 -13.81
N THR A 606 4.73 21.12 -15.05
CA THR A 606 4.48 20.35 -16.28
C THR A 606 5.63 19.38 -16.58
N LEU A 607 5.39 18.43 -17.49
CA LEU A 607 6.39 17.42 -17.88
C LEU A 607 7.64 17.98 -18.56
N ASP A 608 7.54 19.14 -19.19
CA ASP A 608 8.64 19.88 -19.82
C ASP A 608 9.35 20.84 -18.84
N GLY A 609 9.01 20.81 -17.55
CA GLY A 609 9.69 21.56 -16.49
C GLY A 609 9.17 22.99 -16.25
N ASN A 610 8.12 23.40 -16.95
CA ASN A 610 7.45 24.67 -16.72
C ASN A 610 6.46 24.60 -15.53
N SER A 611 5.91 25.74 -15.11
CA SER A 611 4.90 25.80 -14.04
C SER A 611 3.89 26.90 -14.27
N TYR A 612 2.65 26.65 -13.85
CA TYR A 612 1.54 27.61 -13.87
C TYR A 612 0.53 27.32 -12.76
N THR A 613 -0.34 28.29 -12.48
CA THR A 613 -1.41 28.18 -11.47
C THR A 613 -2.74 27.82 -12.13
N PHE A 614 -3.48 26.88 -11.56
CA PHE A 614 -4.84 26.58 -12.01
C PHE A 614 -5.77 26.25 -10.84
N ASN A 615 -6.65 27.18 -10.51
CA ASN A 615 -7.61 27.07 -9.42
C ASN A 615 -9.02 26.71 -9.93
N GLY A 616 -9.25 25.44 -10.29
CA GLY A 616 -10.54 24.93 -10.73
C GLY A 616 -11.37 24.31 -9.60
N HIS A 617 -12.69 24.19 -9.79
CA HIS A 617 -13.58 23.44 -8.89
C HIS A 617 -14.21 22.27 -9.64
N GLY A 618 -13.56 21.11 -9.51
CA GLY A 618 -14.07 19.82 -10.00
C GLY A 618 -13.02 18.79 -10.33
N GLU A 619 -13.32 17.88 -11.25
CA GLU A 619 -12.46 16.73 -11.54
C GLU A 619 -11.81 16.84 -12.92
N TYR A 620 -10.49 16.69 -12.99
CA TYR A 620 -9.71 16.94 -14.19
C TYR A 620 -8.73 15.81 -14.50
N THR A 621 -8.48 15.59 -15.79
CA THR A 621 -7.40 14.73 -16.25
C THR A 621 -6.06 15.44 -16.04
N LEU A 622 -5.31 14.99 -15.03
CA LEU A 622 -3.99 15.54 -14.70
C LEU A 622 -2.98 15.13 -15.77
N LEU A 623 -2.91 13.83 -16.05
CA LEU A 623 -2.00 13.23 -17.04
C LEU A 623 -2.58 11.94 -17.59
N LYS A 624 -2.53 11.75 -18.90
CA LYS A 624 -3.07 10.58 -19.58
C LYS A 624 -2.20 10.18 -20.77
N SER A 625 -1.91 8.91 -20.91
CA SER A 625 -1.24 8.38 -22.10
C SER A 625 -2.22 8.23 -23.28
N ILE A 626 -1.74 8.46 -24.50
CA ILE A 626 -2.58 8.36 -25.71
C ILE A 626 -3.13 6.94 -25.92
N ASP A 627 -2.34 5.91 -25.57
CA ASP A 627 -2.75 4.50 -25.59
C ASP A 627 -3.79 4.14 -24.50
N LYS A 628 -4.12 5.09 -23.62
CA LYS A 628 -5.06 4.98 -22.49
C LYS A 628 -4.65 3.96 -21.42
N GLN A 629 -3.44 3.41 -21.51
CA GLN A 629 -2.91 2.47 -20.52
C GLN A 629 -2.59 3.16 -19.20
N PHE A 630 -2.29 4.46 -19.20
CA PHE A 630 -2.00 5.22 -17.99
C PHE A 630 -2.86 6.48 -17.90
N GLU A 631 -3.45 6.73 -16.74
CA GLU A 631 -4.25 7.93 -16.50
C GLU A 631 -4.27 8.30 -15.01
N ILE A 632 -4.04 9.58 -14.73
CA ILE A 632 -4.21 10.21 -13.43
C ILE A 632 -5.27 11.29 -13.55
N GLN A 633 -6.21 11.29 -12.62
CA GLN A 633 -7.19 12.36 -12.46
C GLN A 633 -7.11 12.94 -11.05
N VAL A 634 -7.41 14.23 -10.91
CA VAL A 634 -7.42 14.95 -9.64
C VAL A 634 -8.77 15.61 -9.41
N ARG A 635 -9.16 15.74 -8.15
CA ARG A 635 -10.32 16.52 -7.72
C ARG A 635 -9.84 17.77 -6.98
N LEU A 636 -10.24 18.93 -7.49
CA LEU A 636 -9.96 20.24 -6.92
C LEU A 636 -11.23 20.80 -6.27
N ALA A 637 -11.12 21.27 -5.03
CA ALA A 637 -12.25 21.83 -4.28
C ALA A 637 -11.85 23.08 -3.48
N PRO A 638 -12.79 24.00 -3.19
CA PRO A 638 -12.49 25.22 -2.45
C PRO A 638 -11.96 24.97 -1.03
N LEU A 639 -11.01 25.79 -0.59
CA LEU A 639 -10.52 25.76 0.79
C LEU A 639 -11.60 26.26 1.77
N VAL A 640 -11.89 25.47 2.81
CA VAL A 640 -12.90 25.81 3.82
C VAL A 640 -12.24 26.41 5.06
N ASN A 641 -12.17 27.75 5.15
CA ASN A 641 -11.70 28.43 6.36
C ASN A 641 -12.89 28.79 7.29
N GLU A 642 -13.03 28.10 8.41
CA GLU A 642 -14.10 28.36 9.39
C GLU A 642 -13.89 29.64 10.23
N SER A 643 -12.67 30.20 10.20
CA SER A 643 -12.24 31.36 11.00
C SER A 643 -12.40 32.72 10.31
N VAL A 644 -12.88 32.76 9.06
CA VAL A 644 -12.98 33.99 8.25
C VAL A 644 -14.44 34.27 7.87
N SER A 645 -14.89 35.50 8.12
CA SER A 645 -16.24 35.97 7.75
C SER A 645 -16.50 35.77 6.24
N PRO A 646 -17.73 35.36 5.82
CA PRO A 646 -18.08 35.09 4.42
C PRO A 646 -17.82 36.25 3.44
N THR A 647 -17.65 37.46 3.96
CA THR A 647 -17.43 38.70 3.20
C THR A 647 -15.99 38.90 2.71
N SER A 648 -15.06 37.98 3.04
CA SER A 648 -13.65 38.06 2.63
C SER A 648 -13.07 36.70 2.22
N MET A 649 -13.87 35.79 1.67
CA MET A 649 -13.33 34.60 1.02
C MET A 649 -12.70 35.00 -0.31
N ASN A 650 -11.38 34.94 -0.39
CA ASN A 650 -10.70 34.85 -1.68
C ASN A 650 -10.89 33.40 -2.17
N ASN A 651 -11.30 33.22 -3.43
CA ASN A 651 -11.69 31.94 -3.98
C ASN A 651 -10.43 31.11 -4.33
N ALA A 652 -10.00 30.27 -3.40
CA ALA A 652 -8.87 29.35 -3.46
C ALA A 652 -9.34 27.89 -3.57
N THR A 653 -8.62 27.02 -4.27
CA THR A 653 -8.91 25.58 -4.39
C THR A 653 -7.67 24.72 -4.15
N ALA A 654 -7.84 23.50 -3.65
CA ALA A 654 -6.72 22.59 -3.51
C ALA A 654 -7.05 21.18 -3.98
N ILE A 655 -6.01 20.36 -4.17
CA ILE A 655 -6.20 18.95 -4.47
C ILE A 655 -6.72 18.27 -3.21
N ILE A 656 -7.89 17.65 -3.31
CA ILE A 656 -8.49 16.89 -2.20
C ILE A 656 -8.55 15.39 -2.48
N ALA A 657 -8.44 14.99 -3.75
CA ALA A 657 -8.45 13.58 -4.14
C ALA A 657 -7.70 13.38 -5.46
N PHE A 658 -7.21 12.17 -5.68
CA PHE A 658 -6.68 11.73 -6.96
C PHE A 658 -6.95 10.26 -7.20
N VAL A 659 -6.97 9.85 -8.47
CA VAL A 659 -7.12 8.45 -8.87
C VAL A 659 -6.16 8.11 -10.00
N ILE A 660 -5.53 6.95 -9.91
CA ILE A 660 -4.51 6.45 -10.84
C ILE A 660 -4.98 5.12 -11.41
N ARG A 661 -4.91 4.98 -12.74
CA ARG A 661 -5.02 3.71 -13.47
C ARG A 661 -3.74 3.49 -14.26
N ASN A 662 -3.08 2.33 -14.09
CA ASN A 662 -1.89 1.96 -14.85
C ASN A 662 -1.98 0.52 -15.38
N GLU A 663 -2.05 0.36 -16.69
CA GLU A 663 -2.13 -0.91 -17.41
C GLU A 663 -3.20 -1.85 -16.81
N ASP A 664 -2.81 -3.08 -16.49
CA ASP A 664 -3.64 -4.09 -15.84
C ASP A 664 -3.45 -4.13 -14.31
N GLN A 665 -2.75 -3.13 -13.74
CA GLN A 665 -2.53 -3.01 -12.30
C GLN A 665 -3.77 -2.44 -11.59
N PRO A 666 -3.89 -2.62 -10.25
CA PRO A 666 -5.02 -2.09 -9.51
C PRO A 666 -5.18 -0.58 -9.69
N ARG A 667 -6.42 -0.11 -9.81
CA ARG A 667 -6.74 1.32 -9.73
C ARG A 667 -6.61 1.79 -8.29
N VAL A 668 -5.85 2.86 -8.07
CA VAL A 668 -5.61 3.43 -6.75
C VAL A 668 -6.26 4.81 -6.66
N GLN A 669 -7.20 4.99 -5.74
CA GLN A 669 -7.82 6.29 -5.42
C GLN A 669 -7.42 6.72 -4.02
N PHE A 670 -6.99 7.96 -3.88
CA PHE A 670 -6.74 8.64 -2.61
C PHE A 670 -7.73 9.78 -2.48
N GLU A 671 -8.31 9.90 -1.30
CA GLU A 671 -9.27 10.96 -1.00
C GLU A 671 -9.02 11.46 0.43
N LEU A 672 -8.68 12.74 0.53
CA LEU A 672 -8.60 13.44 1.78
C LEU A 672 -9.99 13.94 2.13
N PHE A 673 -10.35 13.78 3.40
CA PHE A 673 -11.55 14.36 3.98
C PHE A 673 -11.14 15.55 4.83
N PRO A 674 -11.15 16.78 4.26
CA PRO A 674 -10.75 18.03 4.90
C PRO A 674 -10.96 18.07 6.41
N LYS A 675 -12.22 18.11 6.83
CA LYS A 675 -12.62 18.32 8.22
C LYS A 675 -12.25 17.19 9.19
N LEU A 676 -11.87 16.04 8.66
CA LEU A 676 -11.60 14.82 9.43
C LEU A 676 -10.11 14.53 9.52
N ARG A 677 -9.30 15.15 8.64
CA ARG A 677 -7.88 14.81 8.44
C ARG A 677 -7.66 13.31 8.21
N LEU A 678 -8.67 12.65 7.64
CA LEU A 678 -8.64 11.23 7.30
C LEU A 678 -8.35 11.08 5.82
N ILE A 679 -7.51 10.09 5.51
CA ILE A 679 -7.18 9.70 4.15
C ILE A 679 -7.82 8.34 3.90
N GLU A 680 -8.62 8.27 2.85
CA GLU A 680 -9.11 7.01 2.33
C GLU A 680 -8.29 6.59 1.12
N ILE A 681 -7.85 5.33 1.14
CA ILE A 681 -7.16 4.70 0.03
C ILE A 681 -8.07 3.58 -0.49
N ARG A 682 -8.46 3.63 -1.76
CA ARG A 682 -9.24 2.58 -2.40
C ARG A 682 -8.42 1.88 -3.46
N ILE A 683 -8.47 0.56 -3.45
CA ILE A 683 -7.84 -0.32 -4.44
C ILE A 683 -8.96 -1.05 -5.18
N ASP A 684 -9.09 -0.82 -6.48
CA ASP A 684 -10.16 -1.37 -7.30
C ASP A 684 -11.55 -1.17 -6.65
N GLU A 685 -11.84 0.07 -6.22
CA GLU A 685 -13.10 0.51 -5.54
C GLU A 685 -13.24 0.09 -4.07
N LYS A 686 -12.43 -0.88 -3.63
CA LYS A 686 -12.48 -1.41 -2.26
C LYS A 686 -11.62 -0.57 -1.32
N LEU A 687 -12.21 -0.12 -0.21
CA LEU A 687 -11.50 0.68 0.79
C LEU A 687 -10.47 -0.16 1.54
N LEU A 688 -9.25 0.35 1.62
CA LEU A 688 -8.13 -0.25 2.33
C LEU A 688 -8.27 0.02 3.83
N GLU A 689 -8.65 -1.02 4.57
CA GLU A 689 -8.79 -0.96 6.03
C GLU A 689 -7.41 -1.00 6.71
N PHE A 690 -7.06 0.08 7.41
CA PHE A 690 -5.91 0.11 8.29
C PHE A 690 -6.26 -0.56 9.62
N THR A 691 -5.50 -1.58 10.01
CA THR A 691 -5.47 -1.95 11.43
C THR A 691 -4.54 -0.94 12.10
N PRO A 692 -4.99 -0.17 13.10
CA PRO A 692 -4.09 0.70 13.85
C PRO A 692 -2.95 -0.17 14.36
N LEU A 693 -1.73 0.15 13.94
CA LEU A 693 -0.53 -0.44 14.50
C LEU A 693 -0.55 -0.14 16.01
N SER A 694 -0.15 -1.12 16.83
CA SER A 694 -0.16 -0.93 18.28
C SER A 694 0.83 0.18 18.66
N GLU A 695 0.64 0.85 19.79
CA GLU A 695 1.57 1.91 20.28
C GLU A 695 3.04 1.43 20.38
N GLN A 696 3.31 0.13 20.34
CA GLN A 696 4.67 -0.44 20.35
C GLN A 696 5.32 -0.53 18.95
N ASP A 697 4.53 -0.40 17.88
CA ASP A 697 4.98 -0.46 16.48
C ASP A 697 5.44 0.91 15.94
N GLU A 698 5.25 2.00 16.71
CA GLU A 698 5.65 3.38 16.36
C GLU A 698 7.17 3.55 16.15
N LEU A 699 7.97 2.56 16.51
CA LEU A 699 9.44 2.56 16.35
C LEU A 699 9.92 2.15 14.95
N LEU A 700 9.04 1.71 14.05
CA LEU A 700 9.43 1.32 12.68
C LEU A 700 9.18 2.45 11.68
N SER A 701 10.29 3.06 11.26
CA SER A 701 10.40 3.93 10.09
C SER A 701 9.80 3.25 8.86
N SER A 702 8.69 3.81 8.35
CA SER A 702 7.88 3.33 7.21
C SER A 702 7.11 2.01 7.39
N SER A 703 5.78 2.07 7.24
CA SER A 703 4.91 0.89 7.24
C SER A 703 4.50 0.52 5.81
N LEU A 704 4.61 -0.77 5.47
CA LEU A 704 4.07 -1.31 4.23
C LEU A 704 2.55 -1.45 4.37
N ILE A 705 1.80 -0.61 3.66
CA ILE A 705 0.34 -0.61 3.75
C ILE A 705 -0.24 -1.61 2.76
N TYR A 706 0.24 -1.61 1.51
CA TYR A 706 -0.26 -2.45 0.42
C TYR A 706 0.88 -2.97 -0.44
N ASN A 707 0.82 -4.26 -0.77
CA ASN A 707 1.69 -4.92 -1.72
C ASN A 707 0.88 -6.04 -2.37
N ASP A 708 0.92 -6.15 -3.68
CA ASP A 708 0.28 -7.22 -4.41
C ASP A 708 1.20 -7.86 -5.47
N ASP A 709 0.72 -8.96 -6.02
CA ASP A 709 1.40 -9.71 -7.08
C ASP A 709 1.53 -8.93 -8.40
N ARG A 710 0.73 -7.88 -8.58
CA ARG A 710 0.81 -6.94 -9.71
C ARG A 710 1.78 -5.77 -9.46
N GLN A 711 2.56 -5.80 -8.38
CA GLN A 711 3.62 -4.85 -8.06
C GLN A 711 3.13 -3.42 -7.83
N VAL A 712 1.97 -3.26 -7.22
CA VAL A 712 1.58 -1.98 -6.62
C VAL A 712 1.96 -1.98 -5.16
N ILE A 713 2.84 -1.05 -4.80
CA ILE A 713 3.34 -0.91 -3.44
C ILE A 713 2.88 0.44 -2.90
N ILE A 714 2.24 0.43 -1.73
CA ILE A 714 1.87 1.64 -0.99
C ILE A 714 2.53 1.57 0.37
N ARG A 715 3.36 2.57 0.68
CA ARG A 715 4.05 2.72 1.96
C ARG A 715 3.67 4.04 2.59
N GLN A 716 3.59 4.06 3.91
CA GLN A 716 3.45 5.27 4.70
C GLN A 716 4.76 5.49 5.44
N SER A 717 5.50 6.54 5.06
CA SER A 717 6.78 6.87 5.70
C SER A 717 6.62 7.69 6.97
N ASP A 718 5.51 8.41 7.08
CA ASP A 718 5.13 9.27 8.21
C ASP A 718 3.59 9.35 8.25
N VAL A 719 2.99 9.79 9.35
CA VAL A 719 1.53 9.92 9.56
C VAL A 719 0.84 10.61 8.37
N ASN A 720 1.50 11.59 7.76
CA ASN A 720 0.96 12.38 6.64
C ASN A 720 1.63 12.13 5.28
N LYS A 721 2.61 11.21 5.19
CA LYS A 721 3.41 11.03 3.96
C LYS A 721 3.34 9.61 3.43
N TYR A 722 2.92 9.50 2.18
CA TYR A 722 2.71 8.23 1.48
C TYR A 722 3.55 8.17 0.21
N SER A 723 4.01 6.98 -0.13
CA SER A 723 4.55 6.67 -1.45
C SER A 723 3.74 5.56 -2.11
N ILE A 724 3.47 5.74 -3.40
CA ILE A 724 2.83 4.75 -4.26
C ILE A 724 3.82 4.44 -5.37
N SER A 725 4.08 3.16 -5.60
CA SER A 725 5.06 2.72 -6.59
C SER A 725 4.45 1.63 -7.46
N TYR A 726 4.63 1.79 -8.76
CA TYR A 726 4.20 0.83 -9.77
C TYR A 726 5.45 0.16 -10.34
N GLY A 727 5.70 -1.07 -9.91
CA GLY A 727 6.97 -1.78 -10.12
C GLY A 727 7.50 -1.76 -11.54
N GLU A 728 6.83 -2.43 -12.48
CA GLU A 728 7.33 -2.56 -13.87
C GLU A 728 7.38 -1.25 -14.65
N SER A 729 6.50 -0.30 -14.33
CA SER A 729 6.53 1.02 -14.97
C SER A 729 7.60 1.91 -14.35
N GLY A 730 8.07 1.63 -13.13
CA GLY A 730 8.96 2.50 -12.37
C GLY A 730 8.36 3.86 -12.03
N ILE A 731 7.04 4.03 -12.20
CA ILE A 731 6.32 5.25 -11.88
C ILE A 731 6.12 5.29 -10.36
N GLN A 732 6.46 6.42 -9.75
CA GLN A 732 6.30 6.64 -8.33
C GLN A 732 5.51 7.92 -8.06
N PHE A 733 4.71 7.90 -7.01
CA PHE A 733 4.00 9.08 -6.50
C PHE A 733 4.38 9.30 -5.05
N ILE A 734 4.58 10.56 -4.68
CA ILE A 734 4.73 11.00 -3.30
C ILE A 734 3.50 11.86 -2.99
N VAL A 735 2.82 11.50 -1.92
CA VAL A 735 1.65 12.22 -1.40
C VAL A 735 2.02 12.78 -0.04
N ASP A 736 1.92 14.09 0.10
CA ASP A 736 2.12 14.79 1.37
C ASP A 736 0.79 15.44 1.76
N VAL A 737 0.17 14.94 2.83
CA VAL A 737 -1.08 15.47 3.33
C VAL A 737 -0.81 16.65 4.25
N ARG A 738 -1.59 17.71 4.10
CA ARG A 738 -1.49 18.94 4.87
C ARG A 738 -2.71 19.08 5.78
N PRO A 739 -2.73 18.47 6.97
CA PRO A 739 -3.93 18.46 7.83
C PRO A 739 -4.30 19.85 8.36
N GLN A 740 -3.38 20.82 8.32
CA GLN A 740 -3.67 22.20 8.75
C GLN A 740 -4.56 22.94 7.74
N PHE A 741 -4.46 22.57 6.46
CA PHE A 741 -5.13 23.26 5.35
C PHE A 741 -6.06 22.36 4.55
N ASP A 742 -6.19 21.10 4.96
CA ASP A 742 -7.16 20.16 4.41
C ASP A 742 -6.96 19.84 2.92
N PHE A 743 -5.71 19.73 2.46
CA PHE A 743 -5.38 19.31 1.09
C PHE A 743 -4.17 18.35 1.01
N LEU A 744 -3.89 17.88 -0.20
CA LEU A 744 -2.73 17.05 -0.52
C LEU A 744 -1.81 17.70 -1.57
N ASP A 745 -0.51 17.56 -1.38
CA ASP A 745 0.49 17.75 -2.44
C ASP A 745 0.69 16.41 -3.16
N LEU A 746 0.68 16.42 -4.50
CA LEU A 746 0.89 15.23 -5.32
C LEU A 746 2.09 15.42 -6.23
N ILE A 747 3.18 14.72 -5.92
CA ILE A 747 4.39 14.70 -6.74
C ILE A 747 4.43 13.38 -7.49
N SER A 748 4.44 13.47 -8.82
CA SER A 748 4.63 12.33 -9.73
C SER A 748 6.08 12.29 -10.19
N ILE A 749 6.67 11.11 -10.10
CA ILE A 749 8.03 10.79 -10.54
C ILE A 749 7.88 9.81 -11.70
N ILE A 750 8.14 10.30 -12.92
CA ILE A 750 7.96 9.53 -14.16
C ILE A 750 9.32 9.27 -14.79
N PRO A 751 9.69 8.02 -15.08
CA PRO A 751 10.96 7.73 -15.74
C PRO A 751 11.03 8.28 -17.17
N SER A 752 12.17 8.83 -17.57
CA SER A 752 12.43 9.36 -18.92
C SER A 752 12.24 8.34 -20.05
N THR A 753 12.33 7.04 -19.76
CA THR A 753 12.05 5.95 -20.74
C THR A 753 10.63 6.04 -21.32
N PHE A 754 9.71 6.71 -20.64
CA PHE A 754 8.37 6.96 -21.17
C PHE A 754 8.36 7.97 -22.31
N LYS A 755 9.35 8.86 -22.42
CA LYS A 755 9.44 9.83 -23.54
C LYS A 755 9.46 9.15 -24.90
N GLU A 756 10.11 8.00 -24.99
CA GLU A 756 10.23 7.24 -26.23
C GLU A 756 9.09 6.23 -26.41
N LYS A 757 8.51 5.74 -25.30
CA LYS A 757 7.50 4.68 -25.32
C LYS A 757 6.06 5.19 -25.39
N ARG A 758 5.78 6.37 -24.81
CA ARG A 758 4.41 6.89 -24.66
C ARG A 758 4.36 8.39 -24.87
N LYS A 759 3.26 8.83 -25.47
CA LYS A 759 2.88 10.23 -25.53
C LYS A 759 1.85 10.51 -24.45
N PHE A 760 2.03 11.62 -23.75
CA PHE A 760 1.12 12.07 -22.71
C PHE A 760 0.41 13.37 -23.09
N GLN A 761 -0.72 13.60 -22.44
CA GLN A 761 -1.51 14.83 -22.52
C GLN A 761 -2.25 15.05 -21.20
N GLY A 762 -2.75 16.26 -20.96
CA GLY A 762 -3.45 16.63 -19.73
C GLY A 762 -3.04 18.01 -19.24
N ILE A 763 -3.45 18.35 -18.01
CA ILE A 763 -3.00 19.56 -17.30
C ILE A 763 -1.47 19.65 -17.26
N LEU A 764 -0.78 18.52 -17.07
CA LEU A 764 0.69 18.47 -17.02
C LEU A 764 1.37 18.42 -18.40
N GLY A 765 0.59 18.32 -19.49
CA GLY A 765 1.07 18.32 -20.87
C GLY A 765 1.82 17.06 -21.30
N SER A 766 2.84 17.27 -22.14
CA SER A 766 3.73 16.27 -22.72
C SER A 766 5.20 16.66 -22.50
N PHE A 767 6.14 15.81 -22.91
CA PHE A 767 7.58 16.14 -22.87
C PHE A 767 7.96 17.25 -23.87
N GLU A 768 7.07 17.59 -24.79
CA GLU A 768 7.21 18.66 -25.78
C GLU A 768 6.45 19.94 -25.39
N GLY A 769 5.76 19.93 -24.24
CA GLY A 769 4.98 21.05 -23.72
C GLY A 769 3.48 20.80 -23.66
N LEU A 770 2.72 21.87 -23.38
CA LEU A 770 1.28 21.84 -23.23
C LEU A 770 0.56 21.77 -24.59
N THR A 771 -0.48 20.94 -24.67
CA THR A 771 -1.33 20.78 -25.85
C THR A 771 -2.79 20.78 -25.45
N TYR A 772 -3.66 21.27 -26.34
CA TYR A 772 -5.10 21.09 -26.22
C TYR A 772 -5.49 19.64 -26.59
N PRO A 773 -6.68 19.14 -26.20
CA PRO A 773 -7.12 17.78 -26.54
C PRO A 773 -7.21 17.48 -28.05
N ASN A 774 -7.30 18.51 -28.89
CA ASN A 774 -7.26 18.39 -30.35
C ASN A 774 -5.82 18.23 -30.92
N GLY A 775 -4.79 18.24 -30.05
CA GLY A 775 -3.38 18.12 -30.39
C GLY A 775 -2.66 19.43 -30.73
N THR A 776 -3.33 20.59 -30.69
CA THR A 776 -2.67 21.88 -30.95
C THR A 776 -1.85 22.36 -29.76
N ASN A 777 -0.66 22.91 -29.98
CA ASN A 777 0.20 23.42 -28.92
C ASN A 777 -0.37 24.67 -28.25
N VAL A 778 -0.16 24.80 -26.94
CA VAL A 778 -0.49 26.01 -26.19
C VAL A 778 0.66 27.00 -26.32
N THR A 779 0.36 28.21 -26.80
CA THR A 779 1.33 29.32 -26.91
C THR A 779 1.06 30.46 -25.91
N ALA A 780 0.19 30.20 -24.92
CA ALA A 780 -0.19 31.15 -23.89
C ALA A 780 0.97 31.47 -22.94
N ASN A 781 0.91 32.66 -22.32
CA ASN A 781 1.82 33.02 -21.24
C ASN A 781 1.45 32.25 -19.96
N LEU A 782 2.36 31.39 -19.48
CA LEU A 782 2.12 30.57 -18.29
C LEU A 782 1.98 31.37 -16.99
N ASN A 783 2.43 32.63 -16.98
CA ASN A 783 2.24 33.55 -15.84
C ASN A 783 0.87 34.24 -15.84
N ASP A 784 0.07 34.07 -16.89
CA ASP A 784 -1.30 34.58 -16.97
C ASP A 784 -2.26 33.48 -16.50
N ASP A 785 -2.56 33.48 -15.22
CA ASP A 785 -3.41 32.48 -14.56
C ASP A 785 -4.86 32.50 -15.04
N GLN A 786 -5.33 33.62 -15.61
CA GLN A 786 -6.65 33.69 -16.24
C GLN A 786 -6.69 32.93 -17.58
N VAL A 787 -5.66 33.07 -18.41
CA VAL A 787 -5.52 32.28 -19.64
C VAL A 787 -5.29 30.81 -19.30
N MET A 788 -4.45 30.52 -18.32
CA MET A 788 -4.17 29.15 -17.90
C MET A 788 -5.37 28.46 -17.25
N PHE A 789 -6.22 29.20 -16.53
CA PHE A 789 -7.52 28.70 -16.07
C PHE A 789 -8.39 28.25 -17.24
N SER A 790 -8.49 29.07 -18.29
CA SER A 790 -9.27 28.73 -19.48
C SER A 790 -8.73 27.50 -20.22
N TYR A 791 -7.40 27.31 -20.25
CA TYR A 791 -6.76 26.12 -20.81
C TYR A 791 -7.07 24.86 -20.00
N ALA A 792 -6.84 24.91 -18.68
CA ALA A 792 -6.93 23.73 -17.83
C ALA A 792 -8.38 23.27 -17.62
N GLU A 793 -9.37 24.18 -17.66
CA GLU A 793 -10.80 23.84 -17.64
C GLU A 793 -11.22 22.89 -18.77
N ILE A 794 -10.52 22.89 -19.91
CA ILE A 794 -10.81 21.98 -21.04
C ILE A 794 -10.51 20.52 -20.66
N TRP A 795 -9.64 20.28 -19.68
CA TRP A 795 -9.30 18.95 -19.18
C TRP A 795 -10.27 18.43 -18.11
N ARG A 796 -11.37 19.13 -17.88
CA ARG A 796 -12.45 18.67 -16.99
C ARG A 796 -13.02 17.35 -17.50
N THR A 797 -13.19 16.41 -16.59
CA THR A 797 -13.76 15.10 -16.87
C THR A 797 -15.27 15.15 -17.06
N THR A 798 -15.82 14.12 -17.68
CA THR A 798 -17.26 13.85 -17.76
C THR A 798 -17.61 12.68 -16.84
N SER A 799 -18.90 12.50 -16.52
CA SER A 799 -19.39 11.36 -15.74
C SER A 799 -18.99 10.01 -16.32
N THR A 800 -18.84 9.91 -17.66
CA THR A 800 -18.40 8.67 -18.34
C THR A 800 -16.89 8.49 -18.40
N SER A 801 -16.11 9.57 -18.25
CA SER A 801 -14.65 9.52 -18.33
C SER A 801 -13.98 9.59 -16.96
N SER A 802 -14.72 9.91 -15.90
CA SER A 802 -14.17 9.93 -14.55
C SER A 802 -13.78 8.53 -14.11
N LEU A 803 -12.60 8.44 -13.49
CA LEU A 803 -12.07 7.23 -12.87
C LEU A 803 -12.39 7.18 -11.38
N PHE A 804 -12.94 8.24 -10.80
CA PHE A 804 -13.31 8.26 -9.39
C PHE A 804 -14.46 7.28 -9.12
N TYR A 805 -14.33 6.58 -8.01
CA TYR A 805 -15.40 5.80 -7.42
C TYR A 805 -16.18 6.70 -6.45
N TYR A 806 -17.50 6.76 -6.64
CA TYR A 806 -18.43 7.53 -5.82
C TYR A 806 -19.25 6.60 -4.94
N LEU A 807 -19.50 7.02 -3.71
CA LEU A 807 -20.28 6.26 -2.74
C LEU A 807 -21.63 6.95 -2.48
N LEU A 808 -22.68 6.15 -2.28
CA LEU A 808 -23.98 6.56 -1.72
C LEU A 808 -24.48 7.98 -2.09
N GLN A 809 -25.26 8.10 -3.18
CA GLN A 809 -25.84 9.38 -3.64
C GLN A 809 -24.81 10.47 -3.97
N ASP A 810 -23.50 10.19 -3.88
CA ASP A 810 -22.44 11.00 -4.47
C ASP A 810 -22.29 10.69 -5.96
N SER A 811 -21.76 11.65 -6.71
CA SER A 811 -21.65 11.57 -8.16
C SER A 811 -20.67 12.58 -8.70
N HIS A 812 -20.15 12.29 -9.90
CA HIS A 812 -19.34 13.22 -10.68
C HIS A 812 -19.92 14.64 -10.71
N GLY A 813 -21.24 14.77 -10.89
CA GLY A 813 -21.92 16.06 -11.02
C GLY A 813 -21.93 16.91 -9.76
N GLN A 814 -21.96 16.30 -8.56
CA GLN A 814 -21.91 17.03 -7.29
C GLN A 814 -20.53 17.65 -7.02
N HIS A 815 -19.49 17.12 -7.65
CA HIS A 815 -18.14 17.67 -7.57
C HIS A 815 -17.83 18.69 -8.66
N GLN A 816 -18.78 19.07 -9.53
CA GLN A 816 -18.52 20.07 -10.56
C GLN A 816 -19.12 21.44 -10.20
N ASP A 817 -18.34 22.50 -10.37
CA ASP A 817 -18.86 23.86 -10.41
C ASP A 817 -18.30 24.61 -11.62
N LEU A 818 -19.13 24.74 -12.65
CA LEU A 818 -18.79 25.43 -13.91
C LEU A 818 -18.80 26.97 -13.75
N ASN A 819 -19.45 27.47 -12.69
CA ASN A 819 -19.57 28.89 -12.41
C ASN A 819 -18.47 29.38 -11.47
N TYR A 820 -17.69 28.48 -10.87
CA TYR A 820 -16.58 28.81 -10.00
C TYR A 820 -15.57 29.72 -10.72
N ARG A 821 -15.17 30.80 -10.06
CA ARG A 821 -14.11 31.71 -10.53
C ARG A 821 -13.13 31.95 -9.39
N PRO A 822 -11.84 31.62 -9.57
CA PRO A 822 -10.84 31.85 -8.54
C PRO A 822 -10.47 33.33 -8.44
N THR A 823 -9.80 33.70 -7.35
CA THR A 823 -9.17 35.02 -7.26
C THR A 823 -7.84 34.98 -7.99
N PHE A 824 -7.74 35.60 -9.17
CA PHE A 824 -6.51 35.60 -9.95
C PHE A 824 -5.38 36.40 -9.26
N GLN A 825 -4.14 35.94 -9.44
CA GLN A 825 -2.93 36.46 -8.80
C GLN A 825 -2.79 37.97 -8.99
N GLN A 826 -3.03 38.46 -10.21
CA GLN A 826 -2.86 39.87 -10.52
C GLN A 826 -3.87 40.75 -9.78
N ASP A 827 -5.10 40.26 -9.60
CA ASP A 827 -6.14 40.96 -8.84
C ASP A 827 -5.84 40.92 -7.34
N LEU A 828 -5.38 39.78 -6.82
CA LEU A 828 -4.98 39.63 -5.44
C LEU A 828 -3.81 40.56 -5.09
N PHE A 829 -2.78 40.61 -5.94
CA PHE A 829 -1.62 41.47 -5.72
C PHE A 829 -2.01 42.95 -5.78
N ARG A 830 -2.91 43.35 -6.70
CA ARG A 830 -3.45 44.71 -6.75
C ARG A 830 -4.24 45.06 -5.49
N MET A 831 -5.03 44.13 -4.97
CA MET A 831 -5.81 44.31 -3.75
C MET A 831 -4.92 44.56 -2.52
N TYR A 832 -3.78 43.88 -2.42
CA TYR A 832 -2.92 43.91 -1.24
C TYR A 832 -1.62 44.74 -1.37
N ALA A 833 -1.28 45.27 -2.55
CA ALA A 833 0.03 45.88 -2.89
C ALA A 833 0.60 46.87 -1.85
N ASN A 834 -0.23 47.56 -1.08
CA ASN A 834 0.15 48.56 -0.07
C ASN A 834 -0.29 48.19 1.36
N THR A 835 -0.37 46.90 1.68
CA THR A 835 -0.80 46.41 2.99
C THR A 835 0.34 45.77 3.76
N SER A 836 0.27 45.79 5.10
CA SER A 836 1.22 45.06 5.96
C SER A 836 1.23 43.56 5.67
N ARG A 837 0.09 43.02 5.19
CA ARG A 837 -0.04 41.62 4.78
C ARG A 837 0.83 41.27 3.57
N PHE A 838 0.90 42.15 2.57
CA PHE A 838 1.75 41.94 1.38
C PHE A 838 3.23 42.01 1.72
N GLU A 839 3.63 42.96 2.57
CA GLU A 839 5.01 43.04 3.05
C GLU A 839 5.40 41.85 3.93
N MET A 840 4.48 41.36 4.77
CA MET A 840 4.68 40.10 5.51
C MET A 840 4.86 38.92 4.55
N ALA A 841 4.02 38.79 3.52
CA ALA A 841 4.10 37.72 2.53
C ALA A 841 5.46 37.72 1.80
N LYS A 842 5.94 38.88 1.33
CA LYS A 842 7.29 39.00 0.75
C LYS A 842 8.38 38.56 1.72
N ASN A 843 8.29 39.01 2.97
CA ASN A 843 9.30 38.69 3.97
C ASN A 843 9.37 37.20 4.29
N VAL A 844 8.25 36.48 4.34
CA VAL A 844 8.28 35.02 4.58
C VAL A 844 8.66 34.20 3.34
N CYS A 845 8.43 34.74 2.13
CA CYS A 845 8.66 34.04 0.87
C CYS A 845 10.01 34.35 0.19
N HIS A 846 10.81 35.30 0.69
CA HIS A 846 12.01 35.82 0.00
C HIS A 846 13.08 34.78 -0.41
N ASN A 847 13.16 33.62 0.26
CA ASN A 847 14.14 32.56 -0.04
C ASN A 847 13.53 31.37 -0.82
N ILE A 848 12.35 31.53 -1.39
CA ILE A 848 11.63 30.46 -2.11
C ILE A 848 11.76 30.71 -3.61
N SER A 849 12.18 29.70 -4.36
CA SER A 849 12.45 29.77 -5.81
C SER A 849 11.23 30.20 -6.64
N ARG A 850 10.02 29.84 -6.18
CA ARG A 850 8.74 30.27 -6.75
C ARG A 850 8.08 31.33 -5.86
N GLU A 851 8.82 32.38 -5.51
CA GLU A 851 8.40 33.44 -4.57
C GLU A 851 6.98 33.96 -4.82
N GLN A 852 6.60 34.24 -6.08
CA GLN A 852 5.25 34.75 -6.39
C GLN A 852 4.13 33.76 -6.03
N GLN A 853 4.36 32.45 -6.22
CA GLN A 853 3.40 31.41 -5.83
C GLN A 853 3.25 31.37 -4.31
N CYS A 854 4.36 31.44 -3.57
CA CYS A 854 4.32 31.52 -2.10
C CYS A 854 3.60 32.79 -1.62
N ILE A 855 3.89 33.95 -2.21
CA ILE A 855 3.24 35.22 -1.85
C ILE A 855 1.74 35.10 -2.09
N TYR A 856 1.34 34.56 -3.24
CA TYR A 856 -0.07 34.31 -3.56
C TYR A 856 -0.73 33.41 -2.50
N ASP A 857 -0.13 32.28 -2.15
CA ASP A 857 -0.68 31.35 -1.16
C ASP A 857 -0.80 31.97 0.25
N VAL A 858 0.17 32.78 0.68
CA VAL A 858 0.08 33.50 1.97
C VAL A 858 -1.02 34.57 1.95
N LEU A 859 -1.18 35.27 0.83
CA LEU A 859 -2.22 36.28 0.63
C LEU A 859 -3.62 35.70 0.43
N ILE A 860 -3.75 34.47 -0.05
CA ILE A 860 -5.05 33.84 -0.24
C ILE A 860 -5.54 33.22 1.09
N THR A 861 -4.66 32.51 1.80
CA THR A 861 -4.97 31.80 3.06
C THR A 861 -4.99 32.68 4.30
N ASN A 862 -4.24 33.79 4.27
CA ASN A 862 -3.96 34.65 5.44
C ASN A 862 -3.08 33.98 6.49
N ASP A 863 -2.26 33.02 6.07
CA ASP A 863 -1.44 32.24 6.97
C ASP A 863 0.04 32.26 6.51
N PRO A 864 0.95 32.91 7.26
CA PRO A 864 2.37 32.92 6.91
C PRO A 864 3.04 31.54 7.02
N THR A 865 2.45 30.59 7.75
CA THR A 865 3.01 29.24 7.90
C THR A 865 2.98 28.45 6.60
N VAL A 866 2.15 28.85 5.62
CA VAL A 866 2.13 28.28 4.27
C VAL A 866 3.49 28.41 3.56
N SER A 867 4.32 29.40 3.92
CA SER A 867 5.70 29.48 3.41
C SER A 867 6.55 28.24 3.73
N GLN A 868 6.31 27.57 4.87
CA GLN A 868 7.05 26.36 5.28
C GLN A 868 6.71 25.16 4.41
N MET A 869 5.47 25.11 3.87
CA MET A 869 5.08 24.08 2.90
C MET A 869 5.92 24.19 1.63
N HIS A 870 6.06 25.40 1.07
CA HIS A 870 6.88 25.63 -0.12
C HIS A 870 8.34 25.25 0.12
N GLN A 871 8.88 25.55 1.31
CA GLN A 871 10.24 25.13 1.70
C GLN A 871 10.39 23.61 1.74
N THR A 872 9.42 22.90 2.34
CA THR A 872 9.42 21.42 2.43
C THR A 872 9.31 20.76 1.06
N TYR A 873 8.56 21.37 0.15
CA TYR A 873 8.51 20.95 -1.25
C TYR A 873 9.86 21.14 -1.93
N GLU A 874 10.49 22.32 -1.78
CA GLU A 874 11.79 22.62 -2.39
C GLU A 874 12.89 21.67 -1.93
N THR A 875 12.93 21.30 -0.64
CA THR A 875 13.92 20.32 -0.16
C THR A 875 13.70 18.94 -0.80
N THR A 876 12.44 18.53 -0.98
CA THR A 876 12.10 17.26 -1.65
C THR A 876 12.54 17.28 -3.13
N ILE A 877 12.25 18.36 -3.85
CA ILE A 877 12.62 18.53 -5.27
C ILE A 877 14.14 18.68 -5.44
N GLN A 878 14.81 19.39 -4.54
CA GLN A 878 16.26 19.57 -4.57
C GLN A 878 16.98 18.23 -4.45
N ALA A 879 16.58 17.38 -3.49
CA ALA A 879 17.17 16.05 -3.34
C ALA A 879 17.01 15.18 -4.61
N LEU A 880 15.88 15.31 -5.31
CA LEU A 880 15.66 14.62 -6.57
C LEU A 880 16.46 15.23 -7.73
N ASN A 881 16.60 16.56 -7.79
CA ASN A 881 17.40 17.24 -8.80
C ASN A 881 18.90 16.95 -8.67
N GLU A 882 19.41 16.85 -7.45
CA GLU A 882 20.78 16.40 -7.19
C GLU A 882 21.01 14.98 -7.73
N TYR A 883 20.04 14.08 -7.53
CA TYR A 883 20.07 12.75 -8.13
C TYR A 883 20.02 12.78 -9.67
N VAL A 884 19.18 13.63 -10.28
CA VAL A 884 19.12 13.79 -11.74
C VAL A 884 20.45 14.28 -12.30
N ALA A 885 21.07 15.29 -11.69
CA ALA A 885 22.35 15.82 -12.12
C ALA A 885 23.44 14.75 -12.11
N LEU A 886 23.45 13.92 -11.08
CA LEU A 886 24.31 12.75 -10.97
C LEU A 886 24.08 11.77 -12.14
N VAL A 887 22.84 11.37 -12.44
CA VAL A 887 22.56 10.46 -13.57
C VAL A 887 23.03 11.03 -14.91
N ILE A 888 22.90 12.35 -15.13
CA ILE A 888 23.36 13.00 -16.36
C ILE A 888 24.89 12.91 -16.49
N ILE A 889 25.63 13.16 -15.40
CA ILE A 889 27.09 13.03 -15.39
C ILE A 889 27.52 11.61 -15.77
N ASP A 890 26.82 10.57 -15.27
CA ASP A 890 27.14 9.18 -15.62
C ASP A 890 26.95 8.92 -17.12
N ILE A 891 25.87 9.45 -17.71
CA ILE A 891 25.59 9.32 -19.16
C ILE A 891 26.69 10.01 -20.00
N GLU A 892 27.14 11.19 -19.58
CA GLU A 892 28.18 11.93 -20.30
C GLU A 892 29.54 11.23 -20.21
N ASN A 893 29.88 10.70 -19.03
CA ASN A 893 31.10 9.92 -18.82
C ASN A 893 31.08 8.64 -19.68
N ASP A 894 29.97 7.92 -19.75
CA ASP A 894 29.84 6.69 -20.53
C ASP A 894 30.06 6.94 -22.04
N LYS A 895 29.55 8.06 -22.56
CA LYS A 895 29.80 8.51 -23.93
C LYS A 895 31.29 8.79 -24.18
N SER A 896 31.98 9.41 -23.22
CA SER A 896 33.42 9.72 -23.35
C SER A 896 34.32 8.48 -23.30
N THR A 897 33.94 7.44 -22.54
CA THR A 897 34.68 6.18 -22.46
C THR A 897 34.44 5.25 -23.66
N SER A 898 33.27 5.33 -24.29
CA SER A 898 32.93 4.55 -25.49
C SER A 898 33.78 4.91 -26.73
N THR A 899 34.42 6.09 -26.73
CA THR A 899 35.30 6.52 -27.82
C THR A 899 36.77 6.15 -27.64
N GLU A 900 37.20 5.68 -26.46
CA GLU A 900 38.63 5.41 -26.19
C GLU A 900 38.98 3.96 -25.83
N ASN A 901 38.04 3.07 -25.48
CA ASN A 901 38.42 1.72 -24.97
C ASN A 901 37.55 0.53 -25.40
N ASP A 902 36.67 0.65 -26.40
CA ASP A 902 35.92 -0.50 -26.92
C ASP A 902 36.74 -1.33 -27.95
N GLU A 903 37.92 -1.79 -27.55
CA GLU A 903 38.49 -3.02 -28.11
C GLU A 903 37.83 -4.20 -27.37
N THR A 904 36.73 -4.69 -27.93
CA THR A 904 36.23 -6.03 -27.60
C THR A 904 37.37 -7.02 -27.76
N THR A 905 37.87 -7.56 -26.66
CA THR A 905 38.81 -8.68 -26.69
C THR A 905 38.05 -9.91 -27.17
N SER A 906 38.03 -10.12 -28.49
CA SER A 906 37.66 -11.40 -29.06
C SER A 906 38.68 -12.44 -28.58
N ILE A 907 38.28 -13.27 -27.64
CA ILE A 907 39.05 -14.45 -27.26
C ILE A 907 39.07 -15.38 -28.48
N GLU A 908 40.22 -15.49 -29.16
CA GLU A 908 40.50 -16.53 -30.14
C GLU A 908 40.48 -17.90 -29.45
N ILE A 909 39.35 -18.60 -29.51
CA ILE A 909 39.32 -20.06 -29.42
C ILE A 909 38.43 -20.56 -30.54
N ASP A 910 39.02 -20.70 -31.73
CA ASP A 910 38.55 -21.67 -32.70
C ASP A 910 39.73 -22.21 -33.52
N LYS A 911 40.41 -23.23 -32.99
CA LYS A 911 41.10 -24.20 -33.86
C LYS A 911 40.07 -25.23 -34.30
N THR A 912 39.25 -24.86 -35.27
CA THR A 912 38.48 -25.81 -36.07
C THR A 912 39.01 -25.83 -37.49
N THR A 913 39.30 -27.05 -37.91
CA THR A 913 39.84 -27.51 -39.18
C THR A 913 39.23 -26.84 -40.42
N SER A 914 40.10 -26.50 -41.36
CA SER A 914 39.77 -26.06 -42.72
C SER A 914 38.76 -26.96 -43.41
N THR A 915 37.67 -26.39 -43.90
CA THR A 915 36.98 -26.90 -45.09
C THR A 915 36.67 -25.74 -46.04
N ALA A 916 36.99 -25.96 -47.31
CA ALA A 916 36.88 -24.99 -48.39
C ALA A 916 35.44 -24.90 -48.91
N ASN A 917 35.14 -23.73 -49.49
CA ASN A 917 33.92 -23.31 -50.19
C ASN A 917 32.82 -22.67 -49.32
N ASP A 918 32.79 -21.34 -49.30
CA ASP A 918 31.69 -20.66 -49.98
C ASP A 918 32.11 -19.26 -50.47
N LYS A 919 31.67 -18.90 -51.68
CA LYS A 919 31.90 -17.62 -52.35
C LYS A 919 30.67 -16.75 -52.19
N THR A 920 30.78 -15.59 -51.55
CA THR A 920 29.86 -14.48 -51.81
C THR A 920 30.55 -13.11 -51.75
N THR A 921 30.25 -12.33 -52.78
CA THR A 921 30.75 -11.03 -53.25
C THR A 921 30.45 -9.86 -52.29
N PRO A 922 31.33 -8.84 -52.13
CA PRO A 922 31.00 -7.63 -51.39
C PRO A 922 30.35 -6.56 -52.28
N THR A 923 29.23 -5.99 -51.81
CA THR A 923 28.60 -4.80 -52.39
C THR A 923 29.18 -3.52 -51.80
N VAL A 924 29.46 -2.57 -52.69
CA VAL A 924 30.05 -1.25 -52.48
C VAL A 924 28.95 -0.22 -52.16
N ASN A 925 29.11 0.52 -51.05
CA ASN A 925 28.81 1.96 -50.86
C ASN A 925 28.60 2.24 -49.36
N ASP A 926 29.49 3.00 -48.72
CA ASP A 926 29.22 4.43 -48.55
C ASP A 926 30.51 5.21 -48.23
N LYS A 927 30.55 6.44 -48.71
CA LYS A 927 31.68 7.39 -48.60
C LYS A 927 31.48 8.28 -47.38
N THR A 928 32.55 8.52 -46.63
CA THR A 928 32.68 9.79 -45.88
C THR A 928 34.08 10.39 -46.06
N THR A 929 34.03 11.67 -46.43
CA THR A 929 35.07 12.64 -46.75
C THR A 929 35.98 13.00 -45.58
N SER A 930 37.29 13.05 -45.82
CA SER A 930 38.26 13.73 -44.96
C SER A 930 38.38 15.21 -45.34
N MET A 931 38.32 16.10 -44.34
CA MET A 931 38.75 17.49 -44.46
C MET A 931 39.98 17.72 -43.58
N GLU A 932 41.02 18.30 -44.17
CA GLU A 932 42.23 18.83 -43.53
C GLU A 932 42.00 20.25 -42.99
N ASN A 933 42.85 20.63 -42.02
CA ASN A 933 43.10 21.93 -41.33
C ASN A 933 42.72 21.86 -39.83
N ASP A 934 43.54 22.26 -38.83
CA ASP A 934 44.84 22.92 -38.80
C ASP A 934 45.46 22.78 -37.38
N LYS A 935 46.80 22.73 -37.32
CA LYS A 935 47.75 23.11 -36.25
C LYS A 935 47.52 22.78 -34.76
N THR A 936 48.47 22.02 -34.21
CA THR A 936 49.02 22.28 -32.87
C THR A 936 50.53 22.51 -32.90
N THR A 937 50.91 23.70 -32.43
CA THR A 937 52.26 24.22 -32.21
C THR A 937 53.03 23.46 -31.14
N SER A 938 54.30 23.14 -31.42
CA SER A 938 55.30 22.71 -30.45
C SER A 938 56.05 23.91 -29.88
N ARG A 939 56.22 23.98 -28.55
CA ARG A 939 57.41 24.62 -27.96
C ARG A 939 57.74 24.11 -26.55
N GLU A 940 59.04 23.91 -26.38
CA GLU A 940 59.80 23.46 -25.22
C GLU A 940 59.76 24.44 -24.04
N ASN A 941 59.86 23.90 -22.81
CA ASN A 941 60.82 24.39 -21.82
C ASN A 941 61.06 23.35 -20.70
N ASP A 942 62.35 23.13 -20.46
CA ASP A 942 63.02 22.35 -19.41
C ASP A 942 62.56 22.69 -17.97
N GLN A 943 62.63 21.71 -17.05
CA GLN A 943 63.79 21.58 -16.15
C GLN A 943 63.77 20.29 -15.31
N THR A 944 64.94 19.68 -15.24
CA THR A 944 65.33 18.48 -14.50
C THR A 944 65.66 18.77 -13.03
N THR A 945 65.48 17.77 -12.15
CA THR A 945 66.45 17.46 -11.08
C THR A 945 66.27 16.05 -10.53
N SER A 946 67.38 15.33 -10.42
CA SER A 946 67.54 14.00 -9.84
C SER A 946 68.40 14.06 -8.58
N THR A 947 68.12 13.21 -7.58
CA THR A 947 69.04 12.47 -6.66
C THR A 947 68.26 12.00 -5.43
N ALA A 948 68.11 10.70 -5.19
CA ALA A 948 69.05 9.77 -4.54
C ALA A 948 69.24 10.02 -3.02
N ASN A 949 68.68 9.14 -2.19
CA ASN A 949 69.37 8.71 -0.97
C ASN A 949 69.00 7.27 -0.59
N ASP A 950 70.08 6.54 -0.35
CA ASP A 950 70.25 5.13 -0.07
C ASP A 950 69.99 4.81 1.42
N LYS A 951 69.60 3.57 1.74
CA LYS A 951 70.40 2.66 2.58
C LYS A 951 69.73 1.31 2.84
N THR A 952 70.57 0.29 2.70
CA THR A 952 70.34 -1.15 2.74
C THR A 952 70.70 -1.82 4.09
N THR A 953 70.08 -2.99 4.32
CA THR A 953 70.60 -4.25 4.95
C THR A 953 70.89 -4.34 6.47
N PRO A 954 70.96 -5.55 7.11
CA PRO A 954 70.62 -6.93 6.69
C PRO A 954 69.87 -7.80 7.75
N ALA A 955 69.59 -9.06 7.37
CA ALA A 955 68.95 -10.15 8.11
C ALA A 955 69.78 -10.75 9.28
N GLU A 956 69.12 -11.44 10.23
CA GLU A 956 69.67 -12.67 10.84
C GLU A 956 68.66 -13.52 11.66
N ASN A 957 68.83 -14.83 11.52
CA ASN A 957 68.44 -15.95 12.39
C ASN A 957 67.09 -16.66 12.25
N ASP A 958 67.16 -17.61 11.31
CA ASP A 958 66.59 -18.95 11.28
C ASP A 958 66.64 -19.73 12.62
N LYS A 959 65.55 -20.44 12.94
CA LYS A 959 65.55 -21.72 13.65
C LYS A 959 64.19 -22.40 13.44
N THR A 960 64.17 -23.32 12.47
CA THR A 960 63.16 -24.37 12.29
C THR A 960 62.80 -25.09 13.59
N THR A 961 61.50 -25.25 13.86
CA THR A 961 60.99 -26.52 14.39
C THR A 961 59.51 -26.72 14.04
N SER A 962 59.26 -27.78 13.30
CA SER A 962 58.00 -28.48 13.08
C SER A 962 56.99 -28.34 14.23
N LYS A 963 55.80 -27.77 13.95
CA LYS A 963 54.49 -28.04 14.61
C LYS A 963 53.40 -26.98 14.27
N LEU A 964 53.19 -26.61 13.00
CA LEU A 964 52.08 -25.68 12.68
C LEU A 964 51.28 -25.99 11.41
N GLU A 965 51.50 -27.13 10.74
CA GLU A 965 50.67 -27.52 9.59
C GLU A 965 49.26 -27.99 9.98
N ASN A 966 49.03 -28.39 11.23
CA ASN A 966 47.69 -28.78 11.72
C ASN A 966 46.88 -27.63 12.35
N ALA A 967 47.50 -26.46 12.61
CA ALA A 967 46.80 -25.31 13.20
C ALA A 967 46.35 -24.30 12.12
N ALA A 968 47.13 -24.11 11.05
CA ALA A 968 46.74 -23.25 9.92
C ALA A 968 45.55 -23.83 9.14
N ALA A 969 45.48 -25.15 8.96
CA ALA A 969 44.33 -25.81 8.34
C ALA A 969 43.04 -25.69 9.19
N ASN A 970 43.16 -25.72 10.52
CA ASN A 970 42.04 -25.54 11.45
C ASN A 970 41.60 -24.06 11.59
N TYR A 971 42.51 -23.10 11.39
CA TYR A 971 42.18 -21.67 11.42
C TYR A 971 41.53 -21.20 10.10
N PHE A 972 42.03 -21.67 8.94
CA PHE A 972 41.38 -21.44 7.63
C PHE A 972 40.06 -22.21 7.51
N GLY A 973 39.96 -23.41 8.08
CA GLY A 973 38.72 -24.18 8.17
C GLY A 973 37.64 -23.47 8.99
N ASN A 974 37.97 -22.90 10.15
CA ASN A 974 36.98 -22.23 11.00
C ASN A 974 36.42 -20.92 10.41
N GLU A 975 37.20 -20.17 9.63
CA GLU A 975 36.71 -18.95 8.97
C GLU A 975 35.89 -19.26 7.70
N ILE A 976 36.22 -20.30 6.92
CA ILE A 976 35.40 -20.78 5.80
C ILE A 976 34.02 -21.28 6.28
N TRP A 977 33.95 -21.82 7.50
CA TRP A 977 32.70 -22.35 8.08
C TRP A 977 31.75 -21.28 8.61
N LYS A 978 32.25 -20.21 9.25
CA LYS A 978 31.42 -19.03 9.59
C LYS A 978 30.87 -18.35 8.33
N VAL A 979 31.66 -18.33 7.26
CA VAL A 979 31.27 -17.77 5.95
C VAL A 979 30.13 -18.58 5.32
N THR A 980 30.15 -19.90 5.42
CA THR A 980 29.11 -20.78 4.84
C THR A 980 27.77 -20.67 5.60
N LEU A 981 27.81 -20.45 6.91
CA LEU A 981 26.61 -20.32 7.77
C LEU A 981 25.86 -18.98 7.59
N LEU A 982 26.57 -17.89 7.26
CA LEU A 982 25.99 -16.56 7.05
C LEU A 982 25.64 -16.27 5.58
N ALA A 983 26.27 -16.98 4.63
CA ALA A 983 25.75 -17.20 3.27
C ALA A 983 24.31 -17.69 3.26
N LEU A 984 23.96 -18.43 4.30
CA LEU A 984 22.74 -19.18 4.43
C LEU A 984 21.61 -18.41 5.11
N ILE A 985 21.96 -17.50 6.05
CA ILE A 985 21.05 -16.45 6.53
C ILE A 985 20.69 -15.48 5.39
N ALA A 986 21.56 -15.36 4.37
CA ALA A 986 21.33 -14.49 3.22
C ALA A 986 20.28 -15.00 2.20
N VAL A 987 19.74 -16.21 2.42
CA VAL A 987 18.78 -16.93 1.53
C VAL A 987 17.33 -16.71 1.97
N LEU A 988 17.13 -16.25 3.20
CA LEU A 988 15.85 -16.24 3.90
C LEU A 988 15.26 -14.85 4.17
N HIS A 989 16.06 -13.83 3.93
CA HIS A 989 15.64 -12.44 3.88
C HIS A 989 16.00 -11.92 2.48
#